data_AF-A0A7S3EYR7-F1
#
_entry.id   AF-A0A7S3EYR7-F1
#
_cell.length_a   1.000
_cell.length_b   1.000
_cell.length_c   1.000
_cell.angle_alpha   90.00
_cell.angle_beta   90.00
_cell.angle_gamma   90.00
#
_symmetry.space_group_name_H-M   'P 1'
#
loop_
_entity.id
_entity.type
_entity.pdbx_description
1 polymer ?
#
loop_
_entity_poly.entity_id
_entity_poly.type
_entity_poly.pdbx_seq_one_letter_code
_entity_poly.pdbx_strand_id
1 'polypeptide(L)'
;SAPAARERVLSTGKLERLKPGSQAISHPVMVTLSVSEIKATNLINADRFSLSDPYVVITTADGIELARTENLRNVESAEWPGPYNVPSDIPVAALGAVRCAIVDRDRGPDDPMGHVVITIPTSNGTHELTDLALTGVDGAEASRLSLNVSVTGLPEADATPAAAAVENTIEAPPGTAAAMPASAVDWREMALPAGVVTRKEIRKMSQEEQARVRNAYMKLRENRTDAAGKPIKGSSEWCRLASYHGGFPGTQLEAYCSHGRENFPNWHRPYLIDFEQMLRRADMALGGDGMIGLPYWGWEELEVNGEVMPRMIREMCDEIDDETWAKMQAEDPTALDFYPGSWENRDGHYWLGYRTTRSGEFVRVPDDSALKRLIESADVVEQAERSLHMSMHRTHASSTYASGRAQVSIEQPHGTVHVHTGDVMRSHRSSFHPIFWMHHCNIDRFYQSYLEDEGYANCRREFRRHQARLSVSRDPGYPDGPWGRLEPFHSKGSVPGATTEATIADTRTMGYEYSTLPTKRTDRQLREAPWYASFEQIRVTTLERPCAIFVYVYDKDSTWTPPEASTDEELLEAPGFAGSGSIFFFALPDKPCENCQGREPYDMRVDVTDALRKANLHPKRAALGVMVSDDGGKAVPIEETKVPKPVLRGPHFFLGSSMMQQGGDNGGAEEVEELQKVLIAGGYKETDVIDGIFGAKTEAAVRKFQAKSGLVEDGIFGPVSKKRLTSGNLSKDGNGADGNRLNARRGTTVGWWLDAESVPSDLPVAGVEKDLAKAFSVWGEPSGLSFTQVQDKHSAKIVINFDDHTMKNAFIFDGPGGALAEATASSITFDESERWSLSGGEHKKRPAFTWDDQEFELLTIAIHEIGHVLGLQHSDDAADVMSPYYYAGRCTLSPNDVALCQKCVPSPGSGNSGGGKNKGSGACDIL
;
A
#
# COMPACT_ATOMS: atom_id res chain seq x y z
N SER A 1 -39.78 49.63 23.61
CA SER A 1 -40.86 49.65 24.62
C SER A 1 -42.01 48.78 24.13
N ALA A 2 -42.55 47.96 25.02
CA ALA A 2 -43.56 46.93 24.78
C ALA A 2 -44.85 47.43 24.08
N PRO A 3 -45.65 46.52 23.50
CA PRO A 3 -46.69 46.84 22.52
C PRO A 3 -48.01 47.27 23.14
N ALA A 4 -48.76 48.08 22.38
CA ALA A 4 -50.12 48.46 22.67
C ALA A 4 -51.08 47.28 22.48
N ALA A 5 -51.89 47.05 23.52
CA ALA A 5 -53.00 46.12 23.56
C ALA A 5 -54.08 46.48 22.52
N ARG A 6 -54.72 45.45 21.95
CA ARG A 6 -56.03 45.56 21.32
C ARG A 6 -57.07 45.03 22.30
N GLU A 7 -57.86 45.92 22.89
CA GLU A 7 -59.09 45.58 23.58
C GLU A 7 -60.25 45.41 22.59
N ARG A 8 -61.19 44.52 22.91
CA ARG A 8 -62.57 44.58 22.41
C ARG A 8 -63.52 44.54 23.61
N VAL A 9 -64.29 45.61 23.74
CA VAL A 9 -65.21 45.95 24.84
C VAL A 9 -66.46 45.06 24.84
N LEU A 10 -66.84 44.55 26.02
CA LEU A 10 -68.18 44.00 26.28
C LEU A 10 -69.16 45.12 26.63
N SER A 11 -70.32 45.12 25.98
CA SER A 11 -71.46 45.96 26.30
C SER A 11 -72.18 45.43 27.54
N THR A 12 -72.58 46.34 28.43
CA THR A 12 -73.33 46.14 29.69
C THR A 12 -72.46 45.95 30.94
N GLY A 13 -71.99 47.08 31.47
CA GLY A 13 -71.29 47.14 32.75
C GLY A 13 -72.17 46.69 33.92
N LYS A 14 -71.73 45.65 34.63
CA LYS A 14 -71.92 45.45 36.07
C LYS A 14 -70.92 44.39 36.57
N LEU A 15 -70.07 44.80 37.52
CA LEU A 15 -69.33 43.92 38.41
C LEU A 15 -70.28 43.47 39.53
N GLU A 16 -70.47 42.17 39.77
CA GLU A 16 -70.32 41.59 41.12
C GLU A 16 -70.53 40.06 41.21
N ARG A 17 -69.52 39.45 41.86
CA ARG A 17 -69.49 38.36 42.86
C ARG A 17 -70.42 37.14 42.74
N LEU A 18 -69.75 35.99 42.65
CA LEU A 18 -70.06 34.81 43.48
C LEU A 18 -68.90 34.57 44.46
N LYS A 19 -69.22 34.49 45.76
CA LYS A 19 -68.39 33.84 46.80
C LYS A 19 -68.96 32.43 47.08
N PRO A 20 -68.45 31.65 48.06
CA PRO A 20 -67.45 30.61 47.84
C PRO A 20 -67.99 29.24 48.25
N GLY A 21 -67.43 28.15 47.72
CA GLY A 21 -67.82 26.82 48.20
C GLY A 21 -67.01 25.70 47.61
N SER A 22 -65.80 25.49 48.16
CA SER A 22 -65.28 24.21 48.68
C SER A 22 -63.74 24.18 48.58
N GLN A 23 -63.09 24.16 49.74
CA GLN A 23 -61.66 23.91 49.90
C GLN A 23 -61.31 22.48 49.48
N ALA A 24 -60.20 22.33 48.75
CA ALA A 24 -59.10 21.44 49.11
C ALA A 24 -57.87 21.82 48.26
N ILE A 25 -56.87 22.43 48.89
CA ILE A 25 -55.52 22.50 48.33
C ILE A 25 -54.88 21.16 48.70
N SER A 26 -54.79 20.21 47.77
CA SER A 26 -53.89 19.06 47.96
C SER A 26 -52.47 19.55 47.73
N HIS A 27 -51.64 19.54 48.77
CA HIS A 27 -50.21 19.78 48.65
C HIS A 27 -49.62 18.72 47.70
N PRO A 28 -48.62 19.04 46.85
CA PRO A 28 -47.90 18.02 46.12
C PRO A 28 -47.26 17.06 47.13
N VAL A 29 -47.52 15.76 46.96
CA VAL A 29 -46.84 14.71 47.71
C VAL A 29 -45.37 14.75 47.28
N MET A 30 -44.47 15.05 48.22
CA MET A 30 -43.04 15.15 47.97
C MET A 30 -42.41 13.76 48.05
N VAL A 31 -41.88 13.27 46.93
CA VAL A 31 -41.17 11.98 46.86
C VAL A 31 -39.70 12.28 46.65
N THR A 32 -38.84 11.70 47.48
CA THR A 32 -37.38 11.80 47.31
C THR A 32 -36.86 10.52 46.67
N LEU A 33 -36.22 10.67 45.50
CA LEU A 33 -35.50 9.62 44.79
C LEU A 33 -33.99 9.79 45.04
N SER A 34 -33.33 8.74 45.53
CA SER A 34 -31.88 8.70 45.70
C SER A 34 -31.29 7.51 44.95
N VAL A 35 -30.23 7.73 44.18
CA VAL A 35 -29.50 6.67 43.45
C VAL A 35 -28.09 6.57 44.01
N SER A 36 -27.72 5.46 44.65
CA SER A 36 -26.54 5.44 45.54
C SER A 36 -25.40 4.50 45.21
N GLU A 37 -25.65 3.50 44.39
CA GLU A 37 -24.59 2.69 43.81
C GLU A 37 -24.90 2.66 42.32
N ILE A 38 -23.93 3.02 41.48
CA ILE A 38 -24.07 2.97 40.02
C ILE A 38 -22.83 2.25 39.51
N LYS A 39 -23.04 1.12 38.85
CA LYS A 39 -21.98 0.28 38.29
C LYS A 39 -22.29 -0.03 36.83
N ALA A 40 -21.35 0.26 35.94
CA ALA A 40 -21.46 -0.09 34.55
C ALA A 40 -20.34 -1.06 34.16
N THR A 41 -20.64 -2.09 33.38
CA THR A 41 -19.64 -3.06 32.88
C THR A 41 -19.68 -3.16 31.36
N ASN A 42 -18.54 -3.55 30.76
CA ASN A 42 -18.30 -3.65 29.33
C ASN A 42 -18.58 -2.33 28.57
N LEU A 43 -18.26 -1.19 29.19
CA LEU A 43 -18.38 0.09 28.52
C LEU A 43 -17.47 0.11 27.28
N ILE A 44 -18.05 0.44 26.12
CA ILE A 44 -17.29 0.63 24.89
C ILE A 44 -16.34 1.81 25.12
N ASN A 45 -15.04 1.54 25.11
CA ASN A 45 -14.02 2.60 25.12
C ASN A 45 -14.03 3.28 23.75
N ALA A 46 -14.69 4.45 23.67
CA ALA A 46 -14.94 5.17 22.42
C ALA A 46 -14.08 6.43 22.26
N ASP A 47 -13.06 6.59 23.11
CA ASP A 47 -12.14 7.71 23.06
C ASP A 47 -11.25 7.67 21.82
N ARG A 48 -11.45 8.61 20.89
CA ARG A 48 -10.47 8.93 19.85
C ARG A 48 -10.02 10.39 19.83
N PHE A 49 -10.55 11.27 20.70
CA PHE A 49 -10.27 12.73 20.61
C PHE A 49 -10.00 13.51 21.92
N SER A 50 -10.32 13.05 23.14
CA SER A 50 -9.78 13.60 24.40
C SER A 50 -9.98 12.68 25.63
N LEU A 51 -9.85 13.18 26.87
CA LEU A 51 -9.86 12.40 28.12
C LEU A 51 -11.21 11.71 28.38
N SER A 52 -11.20 10.38 28.34
CA SER A 52 -12.09 9.37 28.94
C SER A 52 -12.91 9.83 30.15
N ASP A 53 -14.10 10.41 29.97
CA ASP A 53 -14.89 11.00 31.06
C ASP A 53 -16.40 10.58 31.07
N PRO A 54 -16.79 9.30 31.29
CA PRO A 54 -18.20 8.92 31.44
C PRO A 54 -18.84 9.48 32.71
N TYR A 55 -20.12 9.86 32.59
CA TYR A 55 -20.98 10.26 33.69
C TYR A 55 -22.42 9.76 33.47
N VAL A 56 -23.21 9.67 34.53
CA VAL A 56 -24.61 9.27 34.46
C VAL A 56 -25.52 10.47 34.60
N VAL A 57 -26.51 10.55 33.71
CA VAL A 57 -27.58 11.53 33.73
C VAL A 57 -28.90 10.83 34.03
N ILE A 58 -29.66 11.40 34.95
CA ILE A 58 -31.00 10.95 35.33
C ILE A 58 -31.99 11.99 34.82
N THR A 59 -32.94 11.58 33.98
CA THR A 59 -33.96 12.45 33.39
C THR A 59 -35.37 11.89 33.57
N THR A 60 -36.39 12.75 33.44
CA THR A 60 -37.78 12.29 33.25
C THR A 60 -37.93 11.61 31.88
N ALA A 61 -39.03 10.86 31.67
CA ALA A 61 -39.37 10.30 30.36
C ALA A 61 -39.40 11.34 29.23
N ASP A 62 -39.73 12.59 29.56
CA ASP A 62 -39.80 13.73 28.63
C ASP A 62 -38.44 14.44 28.42
N GLY A 63 -37.35 13.92 29.01
CA GLY A 63 -35.98 14.40 28.80
C GLY A 63 -35.52 15.52 29.75
N ILE A 64 -36.28 15.84 30.80
CA ILE A 64 -35.88 16.88 31.77
C ILE A 64 -34.81 16.31 32.71
N GLU A 65 -33.62 16.92 32.76
CA GLU A 65 -32.52 16.51 33.65
C GLU A 65 -32.88 16.76 35.12
N LEU A 66 -32.79 15.69 35.91
CA LEU A 66 -33.13 15.65 37.33
C LEU A 66 -31.87 15.61 38.21
N ALA A 67 -30.87 14.84 37.80
CA ALA A 67 -29.59 14.74 38.48
C ALA A 67 -28.50 14.26 37.53
N ARG A 68 -27.25 14.57 37.87
CA ARG A 68 -26.06 14.20 37.11
C ARG A 68 -24.93 13.81 38.07
N THR A 69 -24.20 12.76 37.76
CA THR A 69 -23.03 12.34 38.53
C THR A 69 -21.79 13.16 38.15
N GLU A 70 -20.75 13.10 38.97
CA GLU A 70 -19.42 13.55 38.54
C GLU A 70 -18.87 12.66 37.42
N ASN A 71 -17.93 13.19 36.64
CA ASN A 71 -17.23 12.45 35.61
C ASN A 71 -16.25 11.47 36.27
N LEU A 72 -16.18 10.25 35.75
CA LEU A 72 -15.15 9.28 36.10
C LEU A 72 -14.19 9.10 34.95
N ARG A 73 -12.98 8.60 35.24
CA ARG A 73 -12.06 8.14 34.20
C ARG A 73 -12.63 6.87 33.55
N ASN A 74 -12.80 6.86 32.23
CA ASN A 74 -13.36 5.74 31.48
C ASN A 74 -12.56 4.46 31.71
N VAL A 75 -13.21 3.47 32.31
CA VAL A 75 -12.71 2.12 32.50
C VAL A 75 -13.84 1.18 32.11
N GLU A 76 -13.49 0.01 31.57
CA GLU A 76 -14.43 -1.00 31.09
C GLU A 76 -15.41 -1.49 32.20
N SER A 77 -15.21 -1.09 33.45
CA SER A 77 -16.10 -1.33 34.58
C SER A 77 -16.12 -0.15 35.57
N ALA A 78 -16.84 0.92 35.25
CA ALA A 78 -16.89 2.14 36.06
C ALA A 78 -17.86 2.00 37.25
N GLU A 79 -17.45 2.49 38.43
CA GLU A 79 -18.29 2.56 39.63
C GLU A 79 -18.28 3.99 40.19
N TRP A 80 -19.46 4.60 40.35
CA TRP A 80 -19.60 5.95 40.87
C TRP A 80 -19.72 5.96 42.40
N PRO A 81 -18.92 6.78 43.11
CA PRO A 81 -18.96 6.83 44.57
C PRO A 81 -20.12 7.72 45.07
N GLY A 82 -21.12 7.10 45.71
CA GLY A 82 -22.04 7.76 46.64
C GLY A 82 -23.47 8.01 46.15
N PRO A 83 -24.37 8.46 47.06
CA PRO A 83 -25.77 8.79 46.77
C PRO A 83 -25.95 10.09 46.00
N TYR A 84 -26.51 9.98 44.81
CA TYR A 84 -27.00 11.05 43.96
C TYR A 84 -28.49 11.27 44.22
N ASN A 85 -28.82 12.39 44.87
CA ASN A 85 -30.20 12.73 45.20
C ASN A 85 -30.82 13.58 44.10
N VAL A 86 -32.03 13.22 43.69
CA VAL A 86 -32.86 14.05 42.80
C VAL A 86 -33.52 15.17 43.62
N PRO A 87 -33.52 16.44 43.17
CA PRO A 87 -34.19 17.54 43.86
C PRO A 87 -35.70 17.29 44.07
N SER A 88 -36.23 17.76 45.20
CA SER A 88 -37.49 17.29 45.82
C SER A 88 -38.81 17.68 45.16
N ASP A 89 -38.82 18.33 43.99
CA ASP A 89 -39.97 19.13 43.56
C ASP A 89 -40.74 18.54 42.36
N ILE A 90 -40.70 17.21 42.17
CA ILE A 90 -41.32 16.53 41.03
C ILE A 90 -42.77 16.11 41.35
N PRO A 91 -43.78 16.49 40.55
CA PRO A 91 -45.16 16.03 40.73
C PRO A 91 -45.28 14.50 40.54
N VAL A 92 -46.04 13.82 41.40
CA VAL A 92 -46.23 12.34 41.37
C VAL A 92 -46.68 11.79 40.01
N ALA A 93 -47.36 12.59 39.17
CA ALA A 93 -47.75 12.21 37.82
C ALA A 93 -46.59 12.09 36.82
N ALA A 94 -45.43 12.70 37.09
CA ALA A 94 -44.21 12.61 36.27
C ALA A 94 -43.28 11.45 36.69
N LEU A 95 -43.65 10.69 37.74
CA LEU A 95 -42.84 9.59 38.31
C LEU A 95 -43.06 8.23 37.60
N GLY A 96 -43.84 8.18 36.52
CA GLY A 96 -44.18 6.93 35.83
C GLY A 96 -42.98 6.20 35.19
N ALA A 97 -41.92 6.94 34.81
CA ALA A 97 -40.69 6.39 34.26
C ALA A 97 -39.55 7.44 34.36
N VAL A 98 -38.40 7.02 34.87
CA VAL A 98 -37.16 7.82 34.93
C VAL A 98 -36.15 7.17 34.01
N ARG A 99 -35.48 7.97 33.18
CA ARG A 99 -34.41 7.49 32.31
C ARG A 99 -33.07 7.70 33.00
N CYS A 100 -32.27 6.65 33.07
CA CYS A 100 -30.88 6.71 33.47
C CYS A 100 -30.01 6.43 32.24
N ALA A 101 -29.19 7.39 31.85
CA ALA A 101 -28.32 7.30 30.68
C ALA A 101 -26.86 7.45 31.09
N ILE A 102 -25.98 6.61 30.54
CA ILE A 102 -24.53 6.80 30.63
C ILE A 102 -24.12 7.64 29.43
N VAL A 103 -23.52 8.79 29.69
CA VAL A 103 -23.10 9.75 28.67
C VAL A 103 -21.59 9.89 28.74
N ASP A 104 -20.96 9.93 27.56
CA ASP A 104 -19.56 10.33 27.44
C ASP A 104 -19.49 11.81 27.11
N ARG A 105 -18.62 12.54 27.81
CA ARG A 105 -18.45 13.98 27.60
C ARG A 105 -18.08 14.34 26.16
N ASP A 106 -17.35 13.48 25.48
CA ASP A 106 -16.89 13.71 24.11
C ASP A 106 -17.99 13.52 23.06
N ARG A 107 -19.15 12.94 23.44
CA ARG A 107 -20.34 12.79 22.57
C ARG A 107 -21.41 13.87 22.76
N GLY A 108 -21.38 14.59 23.89
CA GLY A 108 -22.39 15.56 24.26
C GLY A 108 -23.59 14.97 25.00
N PRO A 109 -24.43 15.80 25.66
CA PRO A 109 -25.49 15.36 26.57
C PRO A 109 -26.65 14.60 25.89
N ASP A 110 -26.77 14.69 24.56
CA ASP A 110 -27.88 14.14 23.79
C ASP A 110 -27.57 12.79 23.10
N ASP A 111 -26.31 12.31 23.18
CA ASP A 111 -25.86 11.03 22.60
C ASP A 111 -25.27 10.09 23.67
N PRO A 112 -26.13 9.38 24.43
CA PRO A 112 -25.67 8.49 25.49
C PRO A 112 -25.01 7.22 24.93
N MET A 113 -23.95 6.75 25.61
CA MET A 113 -23.33 5.43 25.38
C MET A 113 -24.33 4.28 25.51
N GLY A 114 -25.37 4.51 26.30
CA GLY A 114 -26.54 3.65 26.43
C GLY A 114 -27.46 4.18 27.51
N HIS A 115 -28.74 3.80 27.45
CA HIS A 115 -29.71 4.21 28.46
C HIS A 115 -30.63 3.07 28.87
N VAL A 116 -31.23 3.21 30.04
CA VAL A 116 -32.32 2.37 30.53
C VAL A 116 -33.42 3.27 31.09
N VAL A 117 -34.66 2.87 30.86
CA VAL A 117 -35.82 3.50 31.49
C VAL A 117 -36.26 2.62 32.66
N ILE A 118 -36.37 3.22 33.83
CA ILE A 118 -36.71 2.57 35.09
C ILE A 118 -38.04 3.17 35.56
N THR A 119 -39.04 2.31 35.72
CA THR A 119 -40.29 2.69 36.40
C THR A 119 -40.02 2.83 37.89
N ILE A 120 -40.41 3.97 38.47
CA ILE A 120 -40.17 4.22 39.89
C ILE A 120 -41.01 3.25 40.73
N PRO A 121 -40.39 2.55 41.70
CA PRO A 121 -41.12 1.64 42.58
C PRO A 121 -42.26 2.35 43.34
N THR A 122 -43.42 1.71 43.43
CA THR A 122 -44.64 2.27 44.05
C THR A 122 -44.68 2.12 45.57
N SER A 123 -43.58 1.71 46.20
CA SER A 123 -43.48 1.52 47.66
C SER A 123 -42.21 2.15 48.22
N ASN A 124 -42.32 2.80 49.39
CA ASN A 124 -41.17 3.30 50.13
C ASN A 124 -40.18 2.17 50.44
N GLY A 125 -38.89 2.41 50.25
CA GLY A 125 -37.83 1.42 50.46
C GLY A 125 -36.68 1.57 49.46
N THR A 126 -35.62 0.78 49.66
CA THR A 126 -34.50 0.67 48.73
C THR A 126 -34.70 -0.54 47.83
N HIS A 127 -34.55 -0.34 46.53
CA HIS A 127 -34.75 -1.33 45.48
C HIS A 127 -33.45 -1.46 44.70
N GLU A 128 -32.93 -2.68 44.64
CA GLU A 128 -31.72 -3.02 43.90
C GLU A 128 -32.08 -3.45 42.48
N LEU A 129 -31.50 -2.78 41.48
CA LEU A 129 -31.74 -3.05 40.07
C LEU A 129 -30.41 -3.44 39.42
N THR A 130 -30.21 -4.73 39.20
CA THR A 130 -28.98 -5.28 38.63
C THR A 130 -29.18 -5.74 37.18
N ASP A 131 -28.09 -5.77 36.43
CA ASP A 131 -28.02 -6.37 35.09
C ASP A 131 -28.96 -5.73 34.05
N LEU A 132 -29.17 -4.43 34.18
CA LEU A 132 -29.99 -3.67 33.23
C LEU A 132 -29.23 -3.54 31.90
N ALA A 133 -29.75 -4.18 30.87
CA ALA A 133 -29.23 -4.04 29.51
C ALA A 133 -29.42 -2.59 29.05
N LEU A 134 -28.31 -1.94 28.68
CA LEU A 134 -28.38 -0.59 28.13
C LEU A 134 -28.81 -0.66 26.67
N THR A 135 -29.85 0.09 26.33
CA THR A 135 -30.25 0.26 24.94
C THR A 135 -29.27 1.23 24.30
N GLY A 136 -28.34 0.71 23.50
CA GLY A 136 -27.39 1.49 22.71
C GLY A 136 -27.93 1.81 21.32
N VAL A 137 -27.31 2.78 20.64
CA VAL A 137 -27.64 3.25 19.28
C VAL A 137 -27.45 2.14 18.20
N ASP A 138 -26.90 0.96 18.56
CA ASP A 138 -26.45 -0.06 17.60
C ASP A 138 -27.03 -1.48 17.77
N GLY A 139 -27.96 -1.70 18.72
CA GLY A 139 -28.68 -2.97 18.83
C GLY A 139 -27.85 -4.23 19.18
N ALA A 140 -26.60 -4.10 19.65
CA ALA A 140 -25.83 -5.22 20.22
C ALA A 140 -25.77 -5.12 21.75
N GLU A 141 -26.31 -6.10 22.47
CA GLU A 141 -26.22 -6.18 23.93
C GLU A 141 -24.78 -6.49 24.38
N ALA A 142 -24.12 -5.52 25.02
CA ALA A 142 -22.81 -5.77 25.67
C ALA A 142 -22.67 -5.05 27.02
N SER A 143 -23.12 -3.80 27.12
CA SER A 143 -22.98 -2.98 28.34
C SER A 143 -24.12 -3.18 29.34
N ARG A 144 -23.79 -3.35 30.62
CA ARG A 144 -24.77 -3.60 31.70
C ARG A 144 -24.66 -2.52 32.77
N LEU A 145 -25.81 -2.04 33.25
CA LEU A 145 -25.92 -1.06 34.33
C LEU A 145 -26.56 -1.70 35.56
N SER A 146 -25.98 -1.49 36.73
CA SER A 146 -26.57 -1.88 38.01
C SER A 146 -26.65 -0.66 38.91
N LEU A 147 -27.81 -0.45 39.54
CA LEU A 147 -27.99 0.67 40.45
C LEU A 147 -28.96 0.42 41.60
N ASN A 148 -28.74 1.15 42.71
CA ASN A 148 -29.59 1.12 43.90
C ASN A 148 -30.47 2.38 43.97
N VAL A 149 -31.80 2.20 43.97
CA VAL A 149 -32.79 3.28 44.04
C VAL A 149 -33.50 3.28 45.38
N SER A 150 -33.44 4.37 46.14
CA SER A 150 -34.23 4.56 47.35
C SER A 150 -35.36 5.55 47.12
N VAL A 151 -36.58 5.14 47.47
CA VAL A 151 -37.81 5.95 47.36
C VAL A 151 -38.35 6.21 48.76
N THR A 152 -38.57 7.50 49.10
CA THR A 152 -39.17 7.90 50.38
C THR A 152 -40.22 8.99 50.17
N GLY A 153 -41.25 9.04 51.02
CA GLY A 153 -42.30 10.06 50.97
C GLY A 153 -43.59 9.65 50.24
N LEU A 154 -43.69 8.41 49.75
CA LEU A 154 -44.95 7.87 49.24
C LEU A 154 -45.94 7.63 50.40
N PRO A 155 -47.25 7.92 50.23
CA PRO A 155 -48.26 7.60 51.23
C PRO A 155 -48.37 6.08 51.42
N GLU A 156 -48.50 5.60 52.66
CA GLU A 156 -48.71 4.18 52.96
C GLU A 156 -49.99 3.69 52.25
N ALA A 157 -49.83 2.81 51.25
CA ALA A 157 -50.95 2.15 50.60
C ALA A 157 -51.46 0.99 51.49
N ASP A 158 -52.75 0.97 51.78
CA ASP A 158 -53.42 -0.17 52.40
C ASP A 158 -53.08 -1.46 51.63
N ALA A 159 -52.58 -2.43 52.38
CA ALA A 159 -52.00 -3.66 51.86
C ALA A 159 -52.96 -4.42 50.93
N THR A 160 -52.56 -4.55 49.66
CA THR A 160 -52.80 -5.76 48.86
C THR A 160 -51.52 -6.10 48.12
N PRO A 161 -50.97 -7.32 48.27
CA PRO A 161 -49.71 -7.68 47.65
C PRO A 161 -49.95 -7.98 46.16
N ALA A 162 -49.81 -6.97 45.31
CA ALA A 162 -49.44 -7.21 43.93
C ALA A 162 -47.91 -7.32 43.91
N ALA A 163 -47.39 -8.50 43.57
CA ALA A 163 -45.98 -8.66 43.28
C ALA A 163 -45.61 -7.66 42.18
N ALA A 164 -44.83 -6.63 42.53
CA ALA A 164 -44.28 -5.70 41.57
C ALA A 164 -43.27 -6.47 40.71
N ALA A 165 -43.71 -6.87 39.52
CA ALA A 165 -42.78 -7.18 38.45
C ALA A 165 -42.13 -5.86 38.03
N VAL A 166 -40.81 -5.77 38.17
CA VAL A 166 -40.02 -4.80 37.41
C VAL A 166 -40.12 -5.26 35.96
N GLU A 167 -41.07 -4.73 35.19
CA GLU A 167 -41.10 -4.98 33.76
C GLU A 167 -40.00 -4.15 33.11
N ASN A 168 -38.96 -4.83 32.63
CA ASN A 168 -38.01 -4.29 31.66
C ASN A 168 -38.76 -4.10 30.32
N THR A 169 -39.57 -3.04 30.21
CA THR A 169 -40.21 -2.70 28.94
C THR A 169 -39.19 -2.05 28.01
N ILE A 170 -38.70 -2.84 27.05
CA ILE A 170 -38.08 -2.33 25.83
C ILE A 170 -39.20 -1.74 24.99
N GLU A 171 -39.46 -0.44 25.10
CA GLU A 171 -40.39 0.24 24.20
C GLU A 171 -39.75 0.36 22.81
N ALA A 172 -40.27 -0.42 21.85
CA ALA A 172 -40.11 -0.09 20.44
C ALA A 172 -40.78 1.28 20.17
N PRO A 173 -40.21 2.12 19.30
CA PRO A 173 -40.76 3.45 19.07
C PRO A 173 -42.21 3.31 18.56
N PRO A 174 -43.15 4.15 19.03
CA PRO A 174 -44.54 4.07 18.59
C PRO A 174 -44.63 4.40 17.10
N GLY A 175 -44.78 3.35 16.31
CA GLY A 175 -45.06 3.44 14.88
C GLY A 175 -46.55 3.67 14.64
N THR A 176 -46.93 4.88 14.24
CA THR A 176 -47.88 5.10 13.13
C THR A 176 -47.74 6.53 12.62
N ALA A 177 -47.22 6.65 11.40
CA ALA A 177 -47.59 7.64 10.38
C ALA A 177 -48.03 9.04 10.87
N ALA A 178 -47.06 9.84 11.30
CA ALA A 178 -46.98 11.22 10.87
C ALA A 178 -45.55 11.42 10.36
N ALA A 179 -45.40 11.73 9.07
CA ALA A 179 -44.11 12.02 8.49
C ALA A 179 -43.46 13.17 9.28
N MET A 180 -42.43 12.84 10.07
CA MET A 180 -41.49 13.85 10.53
C MET A 180 -40.83 14.47 9.30
N PRO A 181 -40.68 15.80 9.23
CA PRO A 181 -39.95 16.41 8.12
C PRO A 181 -38.54 15.84 8.09
N ALA A 182 -38.03 15.54 6.90
CA ALA A 182 -36.74 14.89 6.63
C ALA A 182 -35.49 15.70 7.07
N SER A 183 -35.63 16.63 8.02
CA SER A 183 -34.62 17.61 8.43
C SER A 183 -33.97 17.31 9.79
N ALA A 184 -34.09 16.11 10.35
CA ALA A 184 -33.64 15.79 11.72
C ALA A 184 -32.55 14.71 11.85
N VAL A 185 -32.21 13.98 10.78
CA VAL A 185 -31.11 13.00 10.79
C VAL A 185 -29.85 13.67 10.22
N ASP A 186 -28.71 13.61 10.92
CA ASP A 186 -27.44 14.09 10.37
C ASP A 186 -27.17 13.34 9.07
N TRP A 187 -26.92 14.06 7.98
CA TRP A 187 -26.70 13.46 6.68
C TRP A 187 -25.53 12.46 6.69
N ARG A 188 -24.57 12.66 7.60
CA ARG A 188 -23.39 11.81 7.82
C ARG A 188 -23.76 10.40 8.32
N GLU A 189 -24.97 10.23 8.84
CA GLU A 189 -25.48 8.97 9.40
C GLU A 189 -26.53 8.32 8.51
N MET A 190 -26.87 8.93 7.37
CA MET A 190 -27.82 8.36 6.44
C MET A 190 -27.39 6.96 5.99
N ALA A 191 -28.33 6.02 5.99
CA ALA A 191 -28.10 4.69 5.46
C ALA A 191 -27.87 4.76 3.95
N LEU A 192 -26.77 4.17 3.48
CA LEU A 192 -26.46 4.12 2.06
C LEU A 192 -27.39 3.12 1.33
N PRO A 193 -27.78 3.41 0.07
CA PRO A 193 -28.51 2.46 -0.74
C PRO A 193 -27.66 1.21 -1.00
N ALA A 194 -28.32 0.05 -1.01
CA ALA A 194 -27.71 -1.21 -1.38
C ALA A 194 -27.38 -1.21 -2.89
N GLY A 195 -26.23 -1.77 -3.25
CA GLY A 195 -25.81 -1.88 -4.65
C GLY A 195 -24.30 -1.72 -4.81
N VAL A 196 -23.83 -2.03 -6.02
CA VAL A 196 -22.45 -1.79 -6.45
C VAL A 196 -22.41 -0.45 -7.17
N VAL A 197 -21.54 0.47 -6.72
CA VAL A 197 -21.30 1.74 -7.43
C VAL A 197 -20.18 1.59 -8.45
N THR A 198 -20.28 2.26 -9.59
CA THR A 198 -19.25 2.22 -10.63
C THR A 198 -18.34 3.44 -10.54
N ARG A 199 -17.05 3.21 -10.33
CA ARG A 199 -15.98 4.22 -10.40
C ARG A 199 -15.60 4.44 -11.86
N LYS A 200 -15.59 5.70 -12.29
CA LYS A 200 -15.39 6.12 -13.69
C LYS A 200 -14.19 7.04 -13.83
N GLU A 201 -13.62 7.07 -15.03
CA GLU A 201 -12.60 8.05 -15.37
C GLU A 201 -13.25 9.44 -15.38
N ILE A 202 -12.77 10.35 -14.53
CA ILE A 202 -13.40 11.64 -14.26
C ILE A 202 -13.57 12.54 -15.50
N ARG A 203 -12.57 12.60 -16.38
CA ARG A 203 -12.56 13.42 -17.61
C ARG A 203 -13.44 12.83 -18.71
N LYS A 204 -13.83 11.55 -18.61
CA LYS A 204 -14.79 10.88 -19.52
C LYS A 204 -16.24 10.93 -19.00
N MET A 205 -16.49 11.38 -17.77
CA MET A 205 -17.83 11.54 -17.20
C MET A 205 -18.59 12.73 -17.80
N SER A 206 -19.94 12.69 -17.77
CA SER A 206 -20.75 13.84 -18.19
C SER A 206 -20.56 15.02 -17.23
N GLN A 207 -20.87 16.23 -17.69
CA GLN A 207 -20.82 17.43 -16.84
C GLN A 207 -21.77 17.32 -15.63
N GLU A 208 -22.95 16.69 -15.79
CA GLU A 208 -23.86 16.49 -14.66
C GLU A 208 -23.30 15.52 -13.62
N GLU A 209 -22.66 14.43 -14.06
CA GLU A 209 -22.02 13.47 -13.16
C GLU A 209 -20.86 14.12 -12.39
N GLN A 210 -19.99 14.88 -13.09
CA GLN A 210 -18.90 15.63 -12.47
C GLN A 210 -19.43 16.66 -11.46
N ALA A 211 -20.50 17.38 -11.80
CA ALA A 211 -21.12 18.36 -10.91
C ALA A 211 -21.71 17.72 -9.64
N ARG A 212 -22.35 16.54 -9.73
CA ARG A 212 -22.81 15.79 -8.54
C ARG A 212 -21.66 15.46 -7.61
N VAL A 213 -20.58 14.89 -8.15
CA VAL A 213 -19.39 14.53 -7.37
C VAL A 213 -18.77 15.78 -6.74
N ARG A 214 -18.57 16.85 -7.51
CA ARG A 214 -18.03 18.13 -7.02
C ARG A 214 -18.86 18.70 -5.85
N ASN A 215 -20.18 18.74 -6.01
CA ASN A 215 -21.06 19.28 -4.97
C ASN A 215 -21.01 18.41 -3.71
N ALA A 216 -20.94 17.09 -3.85
CA ALA A 216 -20.76 16.18 -2.72
C ALA A 216 -19.42 16.41 -2.01
N TYR A 217 -18.31 16.61 -2.75
CA TYR A 217 -17.02 17.04 -2.18
C TYR A 217 -17.16 18.32 -1.36
N MET A 218 -17.85 19.33 -1.91
CA MET A 218 -18.08 20.59 -1.21
C MET A 218 -18.89 20.39 0.08
N LYS A 219 -19.89 19.51 0.05
CA LYS A 219 -20.72 19.14 1.22
C LYS A 219 -19.90 18.46 2.32
N LEU A 220 -18.89 17.65 1.99
CA LEU A 220 -17.99 17.05 2.98
C LEU A 220 -17.21 18.07 3.82
N ARG A 221 -17.05 19.31 3.33
CA ARG A 221 -16.34 20.40 4.01
C ARG A 221 -17.15 21.05 5.11
N GLU A 222 -18.46 20.82 5.16
CA GLU A 222 -19.31 21.42 6.16
C GLU A 222 -18.96 20.86 7.55
N ASN A 223 -18.69 21.78 8.47
CA ASN A 223 -18.52 21.47 9.88
C ASN A 223 -19.86 21.06 10.52
N ARG A 224 -19.80 20.22 11.55
CA ARG A 224 -20.93 19.99 12.45
C ARG A 224 -21.22 21.27 13.22
N THR A 225 -22.43 21.40 13.74
CA THR A 225 -22.83 22.55 14.56
C THR A 225 -23.03 22.13 16.00
N ASP A 226 -22.66 23.00 16.95
CA ASP A 226 -23.02 22.83 18.36
C ASP A 226 -24.53 23.06 18.58
N ALA A 227 -24.99 22.86 19.81
CA ALA A 227 -26.40 23.07 20.19
C ALA A 227 -26.91 24.50 19.94
N ALA A 228 -26.02 25.48 19.76
CA ALA A 228 -26.36 26.86 19.43
C ALA A 228 -26.36 27.13 17.91
N GLY A 229 -26.14 26.09 17.09
CA GLY A 229 -26.06 26.20 15.64
C GLY A 229 -24.73 26.77 15.12
N LYS A 230 -23.71 26.86 15.97
CA LYS A 230 -22.41 27.40 15.58
C LYS A 230 -21.50 26.28 15.08
N PRO A 231 -20.74 26.48 13.98
CA PRO A 231 -19.80 25.49 13.47
C PRO A 231 -18.74 25.08 14.51
N ILE A 232 -18.59 23.77 14.71
CA ILE A 232 -17.50 23.13 15.46
C ILE A 232 -16.33 22.98 14.50
N LYS A 233 -15.22 23.67 14.75
CA LYS A 233 -14.07 23.72 13.83
C LYS A 233 -13.38 22.35 13.72
N GLY A 234 -12.95 21.97 12.52
CA GLY A 234 -12.23 20.71 12.29
C GLY A 234 -13.11 19.46 12.40
N SER A 235 -14.44 19.62 12.42
CA SER A 235 -15.40 18.52 12.58
C SER A 235 -15.99 18.05 11.25
N SER A 236 -15.55 18.63 10.12
CA SER A 236 -15.98 18.19 8.81
C SER A 236 -15.49 16.77 8.49
N GLU A 237 -16.27 16.05 7.69
CA GLU A 237 -15.88 14.70 7.25
C GLU A 237 -14.63 14.76 6.35
N TRP A 238 -14.46 15.86 5.60
CA TRP A 238 -13.23 16.13 4.87
C TRP A 238 -11.99 16.13 5.78
N CYS A 239 -12.04 16.90 6.88
CA CYS A 239 -10.92 17.01 7.81
C CYS A 239 -10.63 15.67 8.49
N ARG A 240 -11.68 14.99 8.97
CA ARG A 240 -11.56 13.64 9.57
C ARG A 240 -10.84 12.69 8.62
N LEU A 241 -11.36 12.55 7.39
CA LEU A 241 -10.84 11.61 6.42
C LEU A 241 -9.40 11.97 6.00
N ALA A 242 -9.15 13.23 5.62
CA ALA A 242 -7.81 13.65 5.20
C ALA A 242 -6.75 13.46 6.31
N SER A 243 -7.14 13.62 7.58
CA SER A 243 -6.22 13.45 8.72
C SER A 243 -5.73 12.01 8.91
N TYR A 244 -6.44 10.99 8.42
CA TYR A 244 -6.03 9.59 8.56
C TYR A 244 -4.69 9.31 7.87
N HIS A 245 -4.47 9.94 6.71
CA HIS A 245 -3.23 9.78 5.97
C HIS A 245 -2.15 10.77 6.42
N GLY A 246 -2.51 12.05 6.57
CA GLY A 246 -1.52 13.11 6.80
C GLY A 246 -1.15 13.40 8.24
N GLY A 247 -1.91 12.86 9.21
CA GLY A 247 -1.74 13.14 10.63
C GLY A 247 -1.92 14.61 11.01
N PHE A 248 -1.81 14.91 12.30
CA PHE A 248 -1.72 16.28 12.80
C PHE A 248 -0.33 16.53 13.44
N PRO A 249 0.38 17.61 13.08
CA PRO A 249 1.71 17.88 13.64
C PRO A 249 1.71 17.93 15.17
N GLY A 250 2.52 17.09 15.82
CA GLY A 250 2.67 17.08 17.28
C GLY A 250 1.57 16.33 18.05
N THR A 251 0.77 15.51 17.37
CA THR A 251 -0.16 14.54 17.99
C THR A 251 0.35 13.12 17.75
N GLN A 252 -0.09 12.14 18.56
CA GLN A 252 0.17 10.71 18.31
C GLN A 252 -0.46 10.18 17.01
N LEU A 253 -1.20 11.00 16.24
CA LEU A 253 -1.85 10.63 14.98
C LEU A 253 -0.88 10.62 13.78
N GLU A 254 0.44 10.62 14.04
CA GLU A 254 1.45 10.46 13.00
C GLU A 254 1.40 9.03 12.42
N ALA A 255 0.76 8.92 11.25
CA ALA A 255 0.90 7.89 10.22
C ALA A 255 0.23 6.50 10.45
N TYR A 256 -1.09 6.45 10.30
CA TYR A 256 -1.77 5.19 9.94
C TYR A 256 -1.41 4.73 8.51
N CYS A 257 -1.10 5.67 7.61
CA CYS A 257 -0.87 5.38 6.20
C CYS A 257 0.31 4.42 6.01
N SER A 258 0.07 3.34 5.27
CA SER A 258 1.09 2.36 4.94
C SER A 258 1.80 2.73 3.64
N HIS A 259 3.13 2.89 3.69
CA HIS A 259 4.01 3.20 2.55
C HIS A 259 5.33 2.45 2.76
N GLY A 260 5.95 1.96 1.70
CA GLY A 260 7.14 1.12 1.71
C GLY A 260 6.87 -0.28 2.25
N ARG A 261 5.61 -0.72 2.23
CA ARG A 261 5.13 -1.96 2.85
C ARG A 261 4.21 -2.72 1.92
N GLU A 262 4.18 -4.04 2.06
CA GLU A 262 3.34 -4.93 1.23
C GLU A 262 1.84 -4.61 1.33
N ASN A 263 1.37 -4.06 2.46
CA ASN A 263 -0.03 -3.66 2.63
C ASN A 263 -0.33 -2.22 2.17
N PHE A 264 0.54 -1.57 1.39
CA PHE A 264 0.31 -0.25 0.79
C PHE A 264 -1.07 -0.16 0.08
N PRO A 265 -1.39 -1.00 -0.93
CA PRO A 265 -2.69 -0.89 -1.61
C PRO A 265 -3.84 -1.34 -0.69
N ASN A 266 -3.56 -2.30 0.20
CA ASN A 266 -4.52 -2.83 1.15
C ASN A 266 -4.99 -1.82 2.21
N TRP A 267 -4.14 -0.88 2.61
CA TRP A 267 -4.50 0.22 3.53
C TRP A 267 -5.29 1.31 2.80
N HIS A 268 -4.87 1.68 1.58
CA HIS A 268 -5.53 2.72 0.80
C HIS A 268 -6.92 2.29 0.30
N ARG A 269 -7.17 1.00 0.05
CA ARG A 269 -8.48 0.49 -0.38
C ARG A 269 -9.63 0.81 0.60
N PRO A 270 -9.61 0.40 1.88
CA PRO A 270 -10.66 0.76 2.86
C PRO A 270 -10.71 2.26 3.13
N TYR A 271 -9.59 2.98 2.98
CA TYR A 271 -9.55 4.44 3.08
C TYR A 271 -10.41 5.11 2.00
N LEU A 272 -10.26 4.67 0.74
CA LEU A 272 -11.08 5.13 -0.38
C LEU A 272 -12.55 4.76 -0.21
N ILE A 273 -12.85 3.59 0.36
CA ILE A 273 -14.22 3.16 0.62
C ILE A 273 -14.89 4.04 1.68
N ASP A 274 -14.23 4.37 2.80
CA ASP A 274 -14.78 5.29 3.82
C ASP A 274 -15.07 6.67 3.20
N PHE A 275 -14.13 7.18 2.39
CA PHE A 275 -14.34 8.42 1.65
C PHE A 275 -15.51 8.37 0.67
N GLU A 276 -15.60 7.33 -0.15
CA GLU A 276 -16.69 7.12 -1.11
C GLU A 276 -18.05 6.99 -0.40
N GLN A 277 -18.09 6.32 0.76
CA GLN A 277 -19.30 6.23 1.56
C GLN A 277 -19.77 7.59 2.07
N MET A 278 -18.86 8.45 2.54
CA MET A 278 -19.22 9.81 2.93
C MET A 278 -19.64 10.66 1.74
N LEU A 279 -18.95 10.53 0.61
CA LEU A 279 -19.29 11.22 -0.64
C LEU A 279 -20.71 10.87 -1.10
N ARG A 280 -21.10 9.60 -1.02
CA ARG A 280 -22.45 9.13 -1.35
C ARG A 280 -23.52 9.68 -0.39
N ARG A 281 -23.24 9.75 0.91
CA ARG A 281 -24.15 10.37 1.89
C ARG A 281 -24.32 11.86 1.64
N ALA A 282 -23.22 12.56 1.32
CA ALA A 282 -23.25 13.96 0.94
C ALA A 282 -24.09 14.21 -0.31
N ASP A 283 -23.98 13.35 -1.32
CA ASP A 283 -24.84 13.40 -2.50
C ASP A 283 -26.32 13.21 -2.16
N MET A 284 -26.68 12.24 -1.30
CA MET A 284 -28.06 12.07 -0.81
C MET A 284 -28.57 13.32 -0.07
N ALA A 285 -27.71 13.96 0.73
CA ALA A 285 -28.03 15.21 1.43
C ALA A 285 -28.36 16.37 0.48
N LEU A 286 -27.80 16.33 -0.73
CA LEU A 286 -28.02 17.30 -1.80
C LEU A 286 -29.19 16.91 -2.73
N GLY A 287 -29.94 15.87 -2.39
CA GLY A 287 -31.08 15.37 -3.17
C GLY A 287 -30.72 14.35 -4.25
N GLY A 288 -29.48 13.84 -4.24
CA GLY A 288 -29.04 12.73 -5.06
C GLY A 288 -29.55 11.36 -4.58
N ASP A 289 -29.34 10.34 -5.41
CA ASP A 289 -29.69 8.95 -5.14
C ASP A 289 -28.64 8.17 -4.31
N GLY A 290 -27.47 8.75 -4.01
CA GLY A 290 -26.40 8.07 -3.27
C GLY A 290 -25.67 6.99 -4.06
N MET A 291 -25.82 6.92 -5.38
CA MET A 291 -25.22 5.93 -6.28
C MET A 291 -24.05 6.48 -7.11
N ILE A 292 -23.43 7.59 -6.66
CA ILE A 292 -22.18 8.08 -7.24
C ILE A 292 -21.00 7.21 -6.76
N GLY A 293 -20.09 6.87 -7.68
CA GLY A 293 -18.80 6.26 -7.35
C GLY A 293 -17.71 7.33 -7.25
N LEU A 294 -16.69 7.08 -6.43
CA LEU A 294 -15.47 7.89 -6.39
C LEU A 294 -14.75 7.75 -7.74
N PRO A 295 -14.64 8.82 -8.54
CA PRO A 295 -14.00 8.69 -9.84
C PRO A 295 -12.48 8.55 -9.72
N TYR A 296 -11.86 8.00 -10.76
CA TYR A 296 -10.40 7.86 -10.85
C TYR A 296 -9.82 8.79 -11.90
N TRP A 297 -8.57 9.21 -11.69
CA TRP A 297 -7.77 9.95 -12.66
C TRP A 297 -6.80 8.99 -13.36
N GLY A 298 -7.15 8.58 -14.59
CA GLY A 298 -6.39 7.56 -15.34
C GLY A 298 -5.14 8.13 -16.00
N TRP A 299 -3.98 7.52 -15.79
CA TRP A 299 -2.71 7.99 -16.37
C TRP A 299 -2.45 7.43 -17.76
N GLU A 300 -3.12 6.33 -18.12
CA GLU A 300 -2.89 5.62 -19.38
C GLU A 300 -3.14 6.51 -20.61
N GLU A 301 -4.05 7.47 -20.44
CA GLU A 301 -4.27 8.60 -21.35
C GLU A 301 -4.06 9.89 -20.55
N LEU A 302 -2.85 10.45 -20.61
CA LEU A 302 -2.50 11.63 -19.81
C LEU A 302 -3.34 12.86 -20.16
N GLU A 303 -3.84 12.97 -21.39
CA GLU A 303 -4.75 14.03 -21.80
C GLU A 303 -6.04 13.42 -22.36
N VAL A 304 -7.18 13.79 -21.78
CA VAL A 304 -8.51 13.33 -22.19
C VAL A 304 -9.40 14.55 -22.32
N ASN A 305 -10.06 14.71 -23.46
CA ASN A 305 -10.93 15.87 -23.74
C ASN A 305 -10.25 17.24 -23.52
N GLY A 306 -8.93 17.31 -23.74
CA GLY A 306 -8.12 18.53 -23.54
C GLY A 306 -7.74 18.81 -22.09
N GLU A 307 -7.91 17.84 -21.19
CA GLU A 307 -7.64 17.97 -19.75
C GLU A 307 -6.58 16.96 -19.30
N VAL A 308 -5.54 17.45 -18.62
CA VAL A 308 -4.57 16.60 -17.90
C VAL A 308 -5.04 16.48 -16.46
N MET A 309 -5.06 17.60 -15.73
CA MET A 309 -5.77 17.71 -14.48
C MET A 309 -7.29 17.80 -14.77
N PRO A 310 -8.13 17.00 -14.10
CA PRO A 310 -9.58 17.07 -14.33
C PRO A 310 -10.12 18.47 -14.04
N ARG A 311 -10.95 19.02 -14.92
CA ARG A 311 -11.57 20.34 -14.75
C ARG A 311 -12.31 20.49 -13.43
N MET A 312 -12.96 19.42 -12.97
CA MET A 312 -13.61 19.39 -11.65
C MET A 312 -12.66 19.82 -10.52
N ILE A 313 -11.38 19.44 -10.58
CA ILE A 313 -10.36 19.86 -9.59
C ILE A 313 -10.08 21.35 -9.70
N ARG A 314 -9.91 21.85 -10.93
CA ARG A 314 -9.71 23.28 -11.19
C ARG A 314 -10.86 24.10 -10.63
N GLU A 315 -12.10 23.71 -10.94
CA GLU A 315 -13.30 24.36 -10.39
C GLU A 315 -13.35 24.34 -8.86
N MET A 316 -12.97 23.23 -8.21
CA MET A 316 -12.94 23.16 -6.75
C MET A 316 -11.86 24.05 -6.13
N CYS A 317 -10.75 24.29 -6.84
CA CYS A 317 -9.64 25.10 -6.37
C CYS A 317 -9.78 26.59 -6.75
N ASP A 318 -10.39 26.91 -7.89
CA ASP A 318 -10.56 28.26 -8.46
C ASP A 318 -11.72 29.04 -7.80
N GLU A 319 -12.57 28.40 -7.00
CA GLU A 319 -13.73 29.02 -6.34
C GLU A 319 -13.40 30.07 -5.26
N ILE A 320 -12.11 30.29 -4.94
CA ILE A 320 -11.71 31.26 -3.92
C ILE A 320 -10.58 32.14 -4.46
N ASP A 321 -10.92 33.28 -5.06
CA ASP A 321 -9.94 34.32 -5.36
C ASP A 321 -9.39 34.98 -4.08
N ASP A 322 -8.24 35.67 -4.18
CA ASP A 322 -7.58 36.32 -3.04
C ASP A 322 -8.52 37.26 -2.26
N GLU A 323 -9.46 37.89 -2.95
CA GLU A 323 -10.39 38.88 -2.38
C GLU A 323 -11.56 38.19 -1.64
N THR A 324 -12.05 37.07 -2.16
CA THR A 324 -13.07 36.20 -1.57
C THR A 324 -12.48 35.45 -0.38
N TRP A 325 -11.23 35.00 -0.47
CA TRP A 325 -10.47 34.44 0.64
C TRP A 325 -10.31 35.46 1.77
N ALA A 326 -9.89 36.69 1.44
CA ALA A 326 -9.73 37.76 2.42
C ALA A 326 -11.08 38.15 3.08
N LYS A 327 -12.17 38.15 2.32
CA LYS A 327 -13.54 38.36 2.86
C LYS A 327 -13.99 37.21 3.75
N MET A 328 -13.79 35.96 3.33
CA MET A 328 -14.07 34.78 4.15
C MET A 328 -13.27 34.81 5.46
N GLN A 329 -11.99 35.18 5.41
CA GLN A 329 -11.17 35.37 6.62
C GLN A 329 -11.66 36.49 7.54
N ALA A 330 -12.21 37.57 6.96
CA ALA A 330 -12.69 38.73 7.71
C ALA A 330 -14.08 38.50 8.35
N GLU A 331 -14.95 37.70 7.72
CA GLU A 331 -16.33 37.45 8.14
C GLU A 331 -16.47 36.23 9.06
N ASP A 332 -15.87 35.09 8.68
CA ASP A 332 -15.74 33.90 9.51
C ASP A 332 -14.46 33.16 9.11
N PRO A 333 -13.34 33.40 9.82
CA PRO A 333 -12.07 32.77 9.49
C PRO A 333 -12.09 31.24 9.56
N THR A 334 -13.21 30.57 9.86
CA THR A 334 -13.28 29.13 10.14
C THR A 334 -14.33 28.36 9.34
N ALA A 335 -14.82 28.96 8.25
CA ALA A 335 -15.92 28.43 7.46
C ALA A 335 -15.60 27.15 6.65
N LEU A 336 -14.32 26.86 6.33
CA LEU A 336 -13.95 25.74 5.45
C LEU A 336 -12.65 25.05 5.92
N ASP A 337 -12.76 23.73 6.16
CA ASP A 337 -11.69 22.87 6.70
C ASP A 337 -10.68 22.39 5.64
N PHE A 338 -10.74 22.92 4.42
CA PHE A 338 -9.99 22.35 3.31
C PHE A 338 -8.47 22.43 3.55
N TYR A 339 -8.00 23.51 4.19
CA TYR A 339 -6.57 23.77 4.41
C TYR A 339 -6.29 24.17 5.86
N PRO A 340 -5.93 23.22 6.73
CA PRO A 340 -5.58 23.57 8.10
C PRO A 340 -4.30 24.40 8.10
N GLY A 341 -4.37 25.59 8.70
CA GLY A 341 -3.17 26.34 9.05
C GLY A 341 -2.38 25.71 10.20
N SER A 342 -1.32 26.39 10.66
CA SER A 342 -0.57 26.00 11.86
C SER A 342 -1.42 25.78 13.11
N TRP A 343 -0.96 24.85 13.92
CA TRP A 343 -1.49 24.55 15.24
C TRP A 343 -0.78 25.41 16.28
N GLU A 344 -1.54 26.15 17.09
CA GLU A 344 -1.01 26.80 18.30
C GLU A 344 -1.73 26.23 19.54
N ASN A 345 -0.95 25.83 20.55
CA ASN A 345 -1.46 25.47 21.87
C ASN A 345 -1.68 26.76 22.67
N ARG A 346 -2.93 27.11 22.94
CA ARG A 346 -3.29 28.09 23.96
C ARG A 346 -4.18 27.41 24.99
N ASP A 347 -3.71 27.41 26.24
CA ASP A 347 -4.47 27.03 27.43
C ASP A 347 -5.00 25.58 27.46
N GLY A 348 -4.30 24.64 26.82
CA GLY A 348 -4.68 23.22 26.82
C GLY A 348 -5.73 22.85 25.77
N HIS A 349 -6.07 23.79 24.87
CA HIS A 349 -6.91 23.56 23.70
C HIS A 349 -6.11 23.79 22.42
N TYR A 350 -6.20 22.84 21.48
CA TYR A 350 -5.56 22.94 20.16
C TYR A 350 -6.42 23.83 19.25
N TRP A 351 -5.82 24.89 18.71
CA TRP A 351 -6.49 25.79 17.77
C TRP A 351 -5.98 25.58 16.34
N LEU A 352 -6.93 25.47 15.39
CA LEU A 352 -6.64 25.60 13.96
C LEU A 352 -6.35 27.08 13.66
N GLY A 353 -5.10 27.44 13.42
CA GLY A 353 -4.68 28.82 13.13
C GLY A 353 -4.06 28.94 11.74
N TYR A 354 -4.57 29.81 10.87
CA TYR A 354 -3.98 30.09 9.54
C TYR A 354 -2.61 30.78 9.68
N ARG A 355 -1.50 30.03 9.72
CA ARG A 355 -0.18 30.64 9.50
C ARG A 355 0.12 30.71 8.02
N THR A 356 -0.05 31.93 7.52
CA THR A 356 0.83 32.48 6.50
C THR A 356 2.23 32.64 7.09
N THR A 357 3.25 31.98 6.54
CA THR A 357 4.61 32.52 6.64
C THR A 357 5.35 32.42 5.32
N ARG A 358 5.34 33.56 4.61
CA ARG A 358 6.43 34.12 3.80
C ARG A 358 6.65 33.72 2.32
N SER A 359 5.77 32.99 1.64
CA SER A 359 5.92 32.82 0.17
C SER A 359 4.67 32.57 -0.70
N GLY A 360 3.43 32.67 -0.20
CA GLY A 360 2.27 32.08 -0.93
C GLY A 360 2.24 30.57 -0.63
N GLU A 361 1.10 29.90 -0.54
CA GLU A 361 0.36 29.38 -1.68
C GLU A 361 -1.03 28.90 -1.22
N PHE A 362 -2.02 29.06 -2.09
CA PHE A 362 -3.24 28.23 -2.14
C PHE A 362 -2.84 26.89 -2.77
N VAL A 363 -3.67 25.84 -2.68
CA VAL A 363 -3.47 24.67 -3.55
C VAL A 363 -3.42 25.14 -4.99
N ARG A 364 -2.23 25.08 -5.55
CA ARG A 364 -1.98 25.52 -6.89
C ARG A 364 -2.21 24.34 -7.80
N VAL A 365 -3.25 24.42 -8.61
CA VAL A 365 -3.41 23.43 -9.66
C VAL A 365 -2.31 23.67 -10.71
N PRO A 366 -1.41 22.71 -10.95
CA PRO A 366 -0.32 22.89 -11.90
C PRO A 366 -0.87 23.18 -13.31
N ASP A 367 -0.06 23.82 -14.14
CA ASP A 367 -0.35 23.95 -15.56
C ASP A 367 -0.39 22.55 -16.20
N ASP A 368 -1.40 22.28 -17.04
CA ASP A 368 -1.60 20.97 -17.64
C ASP A 368 -0.42 20.57 -18.55
N SER A 369 0.15 21.54 -19.29
CA SER A 369 1.27 21.26 -20.18
C SER A 369 2.53 20.93 -19.39
N ALA A 370 2.79 21.65 -18.30
CA ALA A 370 3.89 21.37 -17.38
C ALA A 370 3.75 20.00 -16.71
N LEU A 371 2.59 19.74 -16.07
CA LEU A 371 2.31 18.48 -15.38
C LEU A 371 2.43 17.28 -16.31
N LYS A 372 1.90 17.39 -17.54
CA LYS A 372 2.02 16.34 -18.55
C LYS A 372 3.48 16.02 -18.86
N ARG A 373 4.31 17.03 -19.12
CA ARG A 373 5.73 16.81 -19.42
C ARG A 373 6.48 16.17 -18.25
N LEU A 374 6.17 16.56 -17.01
CA LEU A 374 6.76 15.97 -15.80
C LEU A 374 6.37 14.51 -15.60
N ILE A 375 5.11 14.16 -15.83
CA ILE A 375 4.62 12.77 -15.73
C ILE A 375 5.19 11.91 -16.87
N GLU A 376 5.25 12.46 -18.08
CA GLU A 376 5.86 11.79 -19.25
C GLU A 376 7.36 11.54 -19.04
N SER A 377 8.10 12.52 -18.52
CA SER A 377 9.55 12.39 -18.31
C SER A 377 9.93 11.37 -17.25
N ALA A 378 8.98 10.96 -16.41
CA ALA A 378 9.17 9.93 -15.39
C ALA A 378 8.62 8.56 -15.80
N ASP A 379 8.15 8.38 -17.04
CA ASP A 379 7.65 7.10 -17.56
C ASP A 379 6.53 6.48 -16.69
N VAL A 380 5.70 7.29 -16.05
CA VAL A 380 4.66 6.83 -15.09
C VAL A 380 3.75 5.76 -15.68
N VAL A 381 3.34 5.92 -16.95
CA VAL A 381 2.46 4.96 -17.64
C VAL A 381 3.17 3.61 -17.80
N GLU A 382 4.43 3.64 -18.21
CA GLU A 382 5.22 2.43 -18.41
C GLU A 382 5.54 1.74 -17.07
N GLN A 383 5.85 2.51 -16.03
CA GLN A 383 6.01 1.98 -14.68
C GLN A 383 4.73 1.30 -14.19
N ALA A 384 3.57 1.95 -14.35
CA ALA A 384 2.28 1.39 -13.94
C ALA A 384 1.94 0.12 -14.73
N GLU A 385 2.17 0.10 -16.04
CA GLU A 385 2.01 -1.10 -16.88
C GLU A 385 2.94 -2.24 -16.43
N ARG A 386 4.23 -1.97 -16.24
CA ARG A 386 5.22 -2.96 -15.78
C ARG A 386 4.89 -3.52 -14.40
N SER A 387 4.28 -2.72 -13.52
CA SER A 387 3.85 -3.20 -12.21
C SER A 387 2.80 -4.32 -12.31
N LEU A 388 1.99 -4.36 -13.37
CA LEU A 388 1.03 -5.44 -13.59
C LEU A 388 1.72 -6.76 -13.95
N HIS A 389 2.95 -6.74 -14.47
CA HIS A 389 3.71 -7.94 -14.84
C HIS A 389 4.42 -8.62 -13.67
N MET A 390 4.33 -8.07 -12.46
CA MET A 390 4.94 -8.69 -11.28
C MET A 390 4.27 -10.03 -10.96
N SER A 391 5.06 -11.07 -10.69
CA SER A 391 4.57 -12.41 -10.35
C SER A 391 4.11 -12.55 -8.90
N MET A 392 4.54 -11.63 -8.02
CA MET A 392 4.32 -11.70 -6.58
C MET A 392 3.59 -10.45 -6.08
N HIS A 393 2.68 -10.61 -5.12
CA HIS A 393 1.88 -9.51 -4.60
C HIS A 393 2.78 -8.48 -3.91
N ARG A 394 3.78 -8.93 -3.13
CA ARG A 394 4.74 -8.03 -2.46
C ARG A 394 5.49 -7.10 -3.40
N THR A 395 5.92 -7.60 -4.57
CA THR A 395 6.69 -6.81 -5.57
C THR A 395 5.78 -5.91 -6.38
N HIS A 396 4.53 -6.32 -6.66
CA HIS A 396 3.53 -5.41 -7.20
C HIS A 396 3.20 -4.28 -6.22
N ALA A 397 2.97 -4.61 -4.95
CA ALA A 397 2.40 -3.70 -3.95
C ALA A 397 3.38 -2.65 -3.43
N SER A 398 4.67 -2.96 -3.30
CA SER A 398 5.62 -2.06 -2.64
C SER A 398 6.98 -1.93 -3.29
N SER A 399 7.44 -0.68 -3.29
CA SER A 399 8.77 -0.26 -3.75
C SER A 399 9.92 -0.86 -2.95
N THR A 400 9.68 -1.24 -1.69
CA THR A 400 10.70 -1.89 -0.84
C THR A 400 11.07 -3.28 -1.35
N TYR A 401 10.10 -4.01 -1.92
CA TYR A 401 10.31 -5.36 -2.44
C TYR A 401 10.58 -5.38 -3.95
N ALA A 402 10.29 -4.29 -4.67
CA ALA A 402 10.53 -4.15 -6.11
C ALA A 402 11.92 -3.55 -6.43
N SER A 403 12.98 -4.17 -5.92
CA SER A 403 14.36 -3.69 -6.03
C SER A 403 15.20 -4.39 -7.13
N GLY A 404 14.73 -5.51 -7.69
CA GLY A 404 15.41 -6.23 -8.77
C GLY A 404 15.62 -5.39 -10.04
N ARG A 405 16.53 -5.83 -10.93
CA ARG A 405 17.00 -5.03 -12.09
C ARG A 405 15.86 -4.55 -13.02
N ALA A 406 14.73 -5.27 -13.04
CA ALA A 406 13.57 -4.97 -13.88
C ALA A 406 12.24 -4.85 -13.12
N GLN A 407 12.25 -4.91 -11.78
CA GLN A 407 11.02 -4.86 -10.98
C GLN A 407 10.53 -3.42 -10.78
N VAL A 408 9.22 -3.23 -10.88
CA VAL A 408 8.53 -1.95 -10.64
C VAL A 408 7.25 -2.25 -9.86
N SER A 409 7.07 -1.60 -8.72
CA SER A 409 5.83 -1.69 -7.94
C SER A 409 4.85 -0.58 -8.35
N ILE A 410 3.56 -0.73 -8.05
CA ILE A 410 2.57 0.34 -8.23
C ILE A 410 2.83 1.56 -7.33
N GLU A 411 3.59 1.37 -6.23
CA GLU A 411 3.99 2.44 -5.31
C GLU A 411 4.98 3.43 -5.95
N GLN A 412 5.82 2.99 -6.90
CA GLN A 412 6.77 3.88 -7.58
C GLN A 412 6.06 4.98 -8.41
N PRO A 413 5.18 4.66 -9.38
CA PRO A 413 4.44 5.68 -10.13
C PRO A 413 3.46 6.47 -9.24
N HIS A 414 2.95 5.88 -8.15
CA HIS A 414 2.23 6.61 -7.10
C HIS A 414 3.06 7.77 -6.53
N GLY A 415 4.27 7.48 -6.03
CA GLY A 415 5.17 8.49 -5.48
C GLY A 415 5.55 9.56 -6.50
N THR A 416 5.73 9.16 -7.75
CA THR A 416 6.05 10.06 -8.86
C THR A 416 4.94 11.05 -9.15
N VAL A 417 3.69 10.60 -9.25
CA VAL A 417 2.55 11.50 -9.48
C VAL A 417 2.33 12.42 -8.28
N HIS A 418 2.50 11.94 -7.05
CA HIS A 418 2.48 12.80 -5.86
C HIS A 418 3.50 13.93 -5.94
N VAL A 419 4.75 13.60 -6.24
CA VAL A 419 5.87 14.55 -6.28
C VAL A 419 5.75 15.54 -7.44
N HIS A 420 5.36 15.08 -8.64
CA HIS A 420 5.25 15.93 -9.84
C HIS A 420 3.95 16.72 -9.93
N THR A 421 2.89 16.33 -9.20
CA THR A 421 1.72 17.20 -9.01
C THR A 421 2.10 18.44 -8.19
N GLY A 422 3.07 18.31 -7.29
CA GLY A 422 3.66 19.44 -6.55
C GLY A 422 2.83 19.90 -5.35
N ASP A 423 3.24 21.01 -4.73
CA ASP A 423 2.54 21.64 -3.60
C ASP A 423 2.24 20.63 -2.47
N VAL A 424 1.05 20.69 -1.85
CA VAL A 424 0.62 19.78 -0.78
C VAL A 424 0.68 18.30 -1.18
N MET A 425 0.58 17.96 -2.48
CA MET A 425 0.67 16.58 -2.97
C MET A 425 2.06 15.97 -2.76
N ARG A 426 3.11 16.80 -2.66
CA ARG A 426 4.49 16.38 -2.34
C ARG A 426 4.73 16.17 -0.83
N SER A 427 3.72 16.39 0.02
CA SER A 427 3.86 16.38 1.48
C SER A 427 2.99 15.35 2.20
N HIS A 428 3.19 15.21 3.51
CA HIS A 428 2.29 14.46 4.40
C HIS A 428 0.83 14.94 4.30
N ARG A 429 0.60 16.21 3.92
CA ARG A 429 -0.75 16.79 3.79
C ARG A 429 -1.42 16.53 2.44
N SER A 430 -0.86 15.64 1.61
CA SER A 430 -1.38 15.35 0.27
C SER A 430 -2.87 14.96 0.25
N SER A 431 -3.35 14.27 1.29
CA SER A 431 -4.77 13.90 1.46
C SER A 431 -5.74 15.08 1.58
N PHE A 432 -5.25 16.28 1.87
CA PHE A 432 -6.03 17.52 1.88
C PHE A 432 -6.22 18.12 0.48
N HIS A 433 -5.62 17.55 -0.56
CA HIS A 433 -5.87 17.94 -1.95
C HIS A 433 -6.93 17.01 -2.58
N PRO A 434 -7.98 17.51 -3.28
CA PRO A 434 -8.99 16.66 -3.90
C PRO A 434 -8.49 15.65 -4.92
N ILE A 435 -7.42 15.98 -5.65
CA ILE A 435 -6.84 15.06 -6.63
C ILE A 435 -6.27 13.80 -5.97
N PHE A 436 -5.87 13.87 -4.68
CA PHE A 436 -5.38 12.72 -3.91
C PHE A 436 -6.33 11.53 -4.04
N TRP A 437 -7.62 11.75 -3.81
CA TRP A 437 -8.60 10.69 -3.78
C TRP A 437 -8.78 10.03 -5.15
N MET A 438 -8.79 10.81 -6.23
CA MET A 438 -8.90 10.30 -7.60
C MET A 438 -7.60 9.62 -8.07
N HIS A 439 -6.45 10.13 -7.64
CA HIS A 439 -5.14 9.55 -7.86
C HIS A 439 -5.05 8.17 -7.19
N HIS A 440 -5.35 8.08 -5.89
CA HIS A 440 -5.39 6.82 -5.14
C HIS A 440 -6.47 5.86 -5.63
N CYS A 441 -7.60 6.38 -6.13
CA CYS A 441 -8.61 5.56 -6.80
C CYS A 441 -8.06 4.87 -8.07
N ASN A 442 -7.12 5.50 -8.78
CA ASN A 442 -6.42 4.88 -9.89
C ASN A 442 -5.38 3.85 -9.42
N ILE A 443 -4.69 4.08 -8.30
CA ILE A 443 -3.82 3.06 -7.67
C ILE A 443 -4.62 1.78 -7.38
N ASP A 444 -5.76 1.93 -6.71
CA ASP A 444 -6.64 0.81 -6.36
C ASP A 444 -7.18 0.08 -7.61
N ARG A 445 -7.36 0.81 -8.71
CA ARG A 445 -7.76 0.27 -10.02
C ARG A 445 -6.69 -0.62 -10.64
N PHE A 446 -5.42 -0.21 -10.62
CA PHE A 446 -4.29 -1.04 -11.05
C PHE A 446 -4.13 -2.27 -10.16
N TYR A 447 -4.27 -2.09 -8.84
CA TYR A 447 -4.24 -3.21 -7.91
C TYR A 447 -5.39 -4.21 -8.17
N GLN A 448 -6.60 -3.72 -8.47
CA GLN A 448 -7.72 -4.58 -8.82
C GLN A 448 -7.47 -5.38 -10.12
N SER A 449 -6.90 -4.74 -11.15
CA SER A 449 -6.49 -5.43 -12.39
C SER A 449 -5.45 -6.53 -12.12
N TYR A 450 -4.43 -6.22 -11.31
CA TYR A 450 -3.42 -7.19 -10.89
C TYR A 450 -4.05 -8.42 -10.19
N LEU A 451 -4.95 -8.19 -9.23
CA LEU A 451 -5.60 -9.29 -8.49
C LEU A 451 -6.49 -10.17 -9.37
N GLU A 452 -7.14 -9.60 -10.40
CA GLU A 452 -7.92 -10.36 -11.37
C GLU A 452 -7.05 -11.24 -12.25
N ASP A 453 -5.89 -10.73 -12.69
CA ASP A 453 -5.00 -11.48 -13.57
C ASP A 453 -4.21 -12.56 -12.82
N GLU A 454 -3.63 -12.24 -11.66
CA GLU A 454 -2.86 -13.21 -10.85
C GLU A 454 -3.76 -14.16 -10.04
N GLY A 455 -5.01 -13.77 -9.81
CA GLY A 455 -6.00 -14.54 -9.07
C GLY A 455 -5.92 -14.36 -7.56
N TYR A 456 -7.01 -13.86 -6.96
CA TYR A 456 -7.10 -13.54 -5.52
C TYR A 456 -6.62 -14.64 -4.56
N ALA A 457 -6.94 -15.90 -4.85
CA ALA A 457 -6.54 -17.02 -3.99
C ALA A 457 -5.02 -17.26 -4.01
N ASN A 458 -4.38 -17.00 -5.16
CA ASN A 458 -2.93 -17.06 -5.32
C ASN A 458 -2.28 -15.94 -4.50
N CYS A 459 -2.70 -14.69 -4.73
CA CYS A 459 -2.18 -13.52 -4.01
C CYS A 459 -2.32 -13.67 -2.49
N ARG A 460 -3.47 -14.15 -1.99
CA ARG A 460 -3.65 -14.41 -0.55
C ARG A 460 -2.67 -15.43 0.00
N ARG A 461 -2.42 -16.53 -0.73
CA ARG A 461 -1.45 -17.56 -0.29
C ARG A 461 -0.03 -17.02 -0.28
N GLU A 462 0.36 -16.28 -1.31
CA GLU A 462 1.68 -15.65 -1.40
C GLU A 462 1.90 -14.67 -0.24
N PHE A 463 0.95 -13.75 -0.02
CA PHE A 463 0.95 -12.85 1.12
C PHE A 463 1.11 -13.61 2.45
N ARG A 464 0.31 -14.67 2.68
CA ARG A 464 0.40 -15.49 3.90
C ARG A 464 1.80 -16.05 4.13
N ARG A 465 2.41 -16.57 3.07
CA ARG A 465 3.72 -17.22 3.13
C ARG A 465 4.83 -16.22 3.39
N HIS A 466 4.85 -15.12 2.64
CA HIS A 466 5.86 -14.09 2.82
C HIS A 466 5.82 -13.54 4.26
N GLN A 467 4.62 -13.22 4.76
CA GLN A 467 4.43 -12.75 6.12
C GLN A 467 4.82 -13.78 7.20
N ALA A 468 4.70 -15.09 6.94
CA ALA A 468 5.16 -16.13 7.86
C ALA A 468 6.69 -16.29 7.93
N ARG A 469 7.41 -15.95 6.85
CA ARG A 469 8.89 -15.99 6.80
C ARG A 469 9.56 -14.83 7.55
N LEU A 470 8.84 -13.72 7.73
CA LEU A 470 9.32 -12.60 8.53
C LEU A 470 9.35 -13.06 10.00
N SER A 471 10.55 -13.27 10.55
CA SER A 471 10.78 -13.74 11.93
C SER A 471 10.34 -12.70 12.96
N VAL A 472 9.02 -12.62 13.16
CA VAL A 472 8.24 -11.85 14.14
C VAL A 472 8.88 -10.57 14.69
N SER A 473 8.42 -9.42 14.20
CA SER A 473 8.05 -8.34 15.11
C SER A 473 6.76 -7.71 14.59
N ARG A 474 5.92 -7.25 15.51
CA ARG A 474 4.92 -6.22 15.20
C ARG A 474 5.65 -5.12 14.45
N ASP A 475 5.35 -5.03 13.17
CA ASP A 475 5.79 -3.93 12.33
C ASP A 475 4.81 -2.77 12.58
N PRO A 476 5.21 -1.48 12.62
CA PRO A 476 4.25 -0.39 12.83
C PRO A 476 3.08 -0.35 11.82
N GLY A 477 3.25 -0.93 10.62
CA GLY A 477 2.16 -1.13 9.65
C GLY A 477 1.24 -2.33 9.92
N TYR A 478 1.54 -3.09 10.98
CA TYR A 478 0.89 -4.32 11.44
C TYR A 478 0.87 -4.36 12.99
N PRO A 479 0.22 -3.40 13.68
CA PRO A 479 0.25 -3.32 15.15
C PRO A 479 -0.30 -4.60 15.83
N ASP A 480 -1.23 -5.28 15.15
CA ASP A 480 -1.80 -6.59 15.53
C ASP A 480 -1.27 -7.76 14.68
N GLY A 481 -0.19 -7.54 13.92
CA GLY A 481 0.36 -8.48 12.94
C GLY A 481 -0.26 -8.34 11.54
N PRO A 482 0.24 -9.08 10.54
CA PRO A 482 -0.22 -9.03 9.14
C PRO A 482 -1.68 -9.45 8.94
N TRP A 483 -2.23 -10.13 9.94
CA TRP A 483 -3.62 -10.56 10.06
C TRP A 483 -4.48 -9.60 10.88
N GLY A 484 -3.86 -8.55 11.40
CA GLY A 484 -4.47 -7.50 12.21
C GLY A 484 -5.39 -6.58 11.42
N ARG A 485 -6.14 -5.75 12.15
CA ARG A 485 -6.99 -4.72 11.56
C ARG A 485 -6.12 -3.58 11.02
N LEU A 486 -6.55 -3.00 9.90
CA LEU A 486 -5.95 -1.79 9.36
C LEU A 486 -6.51 -0.59 10.14
N GLU A 487 -5.69 0.05 10.96
CA GLU A 487 -6.06 1.30 11.62
C GLU A 487 -6.16 2.44 10.59
N PRO A 488 -7.10 3.41 10.74
CA PRO A 488 -8.07 3.57 11.82
C PRO A 488 -9.44 2.92 11.54
N PHE A 489 -9.54 1.95 10.62
CA PHE A 489 -10.80 1.33 10.15
C PHE A 489 -11.41 0.30 11.14
N HIS A 490 -11.79 0.78 12.33
CA HIS A 490 -12.27 -0.02 13.48
C HIS A 490 -13.78 0.16 13.64
N SER A 491 -14.55 -0.40 12.71
CA SER A 491 -16.01 -0.62 12.84
C SER A 491 -16.81 0.53 13.48
N LYS A 492 -16.98 1.63 12.74
CA LYS A 492 -18.21 2.43 12.60
C LYS A 492 -17.91 3.56 11.62
N GLY A 493 -18.42 3.42 10.39
CA GLY A 493 -18.15 4.35 9.27
C GLY A 493 -17.15 3.80 8.23
N SER A 494 -16.21 2.96 8.65
CA SER A 494 -15.25 2.25 7.78
C SER A 494 -15.67 0.81 7.52
N VAL A 495 -15.11 0.17 6.47
CA VAL A 495 -15.32 -1.25 6.14
C VAL A 495 -15.07 -2.12 7.38
N PRO A 496 -16.12 -2.75 7.97
CA PRO A 496 -15.96 -3.56 9.17
C PRO A 496 -14.96 -4.70 8.93
N GLY A 497 -13.92 -4.80 9.76
CA GLY A 497 -12.96 -5.91 9.68
C GLY A 497 -12.00 -5.84 8.49
N ALA A 498 -11.65 -4.64 8.02
CA ALA A 498 -10.61 -4.44 7.01
C ALA A 498 -9.25 -4.94 7.53
N THR A 499 -8.97 -6.21 7.30
CA THR A 499 -7.63 -6.80 7.41
C THR A 499 -6.99 -6.76 6.03
N THR A 500 -5.65 -6.84 5.97
CA THR A 500 -4.93 -6.92 4.70
C THR A 500 -5.46 -8.06 3.82
N GLU A 501 -5.77 -9.22 4.42
CA GLU A 501 -6.28 -10.36 3.65
C GLU A 501 -7.69 -10.11 3.10
N ALA A 502 -8.58 -9.49 3.88
CA ALA A 502 -9.94 -9.18 3.46
C ALA A 502 -9.96 -8.21 2.27
N THR A 503 -8.92 -7.38 2.11
CA THR A 503 -8.83 -6.44 1.00
C THR A 503 -8.25 -7.07 -0.28
N ILE A 504 -7.66 -8.28 -0.20
CA ILE A 504 -7.29 -9.12 -1.36
C ILE A 504 -8.53 -9.89 -1.83
N ALA A 505 -9.53 -9.15 -2.32
CA ALA A 505 -10.80 -9.69 -2.81
C ALA A 505 -11.34 -8.83 -3.96
N ASP A 506 -12.33 -9.37 -4.66
CA ASP A 506 -13.06 -8.67 -5.71
C ASP A 506 -13.76 -7.44 -5.13
N THR A 507 -13.51 -6.27 -5.71
CA THR A 507 -14.08 -4.99 -5.26
C THR A 507 -15.60 -4.98 -5.28
N ARG A 508 -16.24 -5.79 -6.15
CA ARG A 508 -17.72 -5.94 -6.17
C ARG A 508 -18.26 -6.44 -4.84
N THR A 509 -17.50 -7.29 -4.14
CA THR A 509 -17.88 -7.78 -2.80
C THR A 509 -17.78 -6.69 -1.73
N MET A 510 -17.05 -5.61 -2.02
CA MET A 510 -16.90 -4.42 -1.18
C MET A 510 -17.85 -3.29 -1.59
N GLY A 511 -18.73 -3.52 -2.59
CA GLY A 511 -19.78 -2.57 -2.99
C GLY A 511 -19.39 -1.59 -4.09
N TYR A 512 -18.28 -1.80 -4.80
CA TYR A 512 -17.91 -0.96 -5.94
C TYR A 512 -17.24 -1.75 -7.07
N GLU A 513 -17.22 -1.19 -8.27
CA GLU A 513 -16.51 -1.73 -9.43
C GLU A 513 -15.88 -0.61 -10.24
N TYR A 514 -14.98 -0.94 -11.16
CA TYR A 514 -14.41 0.00 -12.11
C TYR A 514 -15.08 -0.15 -13.47
N SER A 515 -15.40 0.97 -14.11
CA SER A 515 -15.95 0.99 -15.48
C SER A 515 -15.02 0.35 -16.50
N THR A 516 -13.72 0.53 -16.33
CA THR A 516 -12.66 -0.08 -17.15
C THR A 516 -11.49 -0.42 -16.25
N LEU A 517 -10.86 -1.58 -16.41
CA LEU A 517 -9.59 -1.91 -15.75
C LEU A 517 -8.42 -1.70 -16.72
N PRO A 518 -7.22 -1.31 -16.24
CA PRO A 518 -6.03 -1.31 -17.07
C PRO A 518 -5.72 -2.74 -17.52
N THR A 519 -5.12 -2.87 -18.70
CA THR A 519 -4.77 -4.17 -19.30
C THR A 519 -3.26 -4.30 -19.43
N LYS A 520 -2.73 -5.48 -19.13
CA LYS A 520 -1.34 -5.85 -19.44
C LYS A 520 -1.12 -5.74 -20.95
N ARG A 521 -0.26 -4.81 -21.40
CA ARG A 521 0.11 -4.71 -22.82
C ARG A 521 1.15 -5.78 -23.13
N THR A 522 0.75 -6.84 -23.82
CA THR A 522 1.63 -7.97 -24.15
C THR A 522 2.47 -7.76 -25.41
N ASP A 523 2.23 -6.67 -26.14
CA ASP A 523 2.75 -6.41 -27.49
C ASP A 523 3.90 -5.38 -27.54
N ARG A 524 4.17 -4.67 -26.43
CA ARG A 524 5.27 -3.72 -26.36
C ARG A 524 6.57 -4.46 -26.07
N GLN A 525 7.09 -5.16 -27.08
CA GLN A 525 8.43 -5.71 -27.03
C GLN A 525 9.42 -4.55 -26.81
N LEU A 526 10.08 -4.50 -25.65
CA LEU A 526 11.31 -3.72 -25.50
C LEU A 526 12.27 -4.18 -26.60
N ARG A 527 12.48 -3.34 -27.61
CA ARG A 527 13.31 -3.66 -28.79
C ARG A 527 14.78 -3.83 -28.41
N GLU A 528 15.18 -3.22 -27.30
CA GLU A 528 16.49 -3.31 -26.68
C GLU A 528 16.37 -3.20 -25.15
N ALA A 529 17.35 -3.73 -24.43
CA ALA A 529 17.42 -3.59 -22.97
C ALA A 529 17.73 -2.13 -22.59
N PRO A 530 17.00 -1.55 -21.61
CA PRO A 530 17.16 -0.16 -21.23
C PRO A 530 18.44 0.10 -20.44
N TRP A 531 18.92 1.33 -20.52
CA TRP A 531 19.92 1.92 -19.65
C TRP A 531 19.25 2.81 -18.63
N TYR A 532 19.58 2.61 -17.36
CA TYR A 532 19.04 3.34 -16.22
C TYR A 532 20.11 4.16 -15.51
N ALA A 533 19.75 5.36 -15.09
CA ALA A 533 20.39 6.00 -13.94
C ALA A 533 19.80 5.36 -12.67
N SER A 534 20.61 4.55 -11.98
CA SER A 534 20.19 3.76 -10.81
C SER A 534 20.65 4.43 -9.51
N PHE A 535 19.70 4.83 -8.68
CA PHE A 535 19.88 5.38 -7.34
C PHE A 535 19.72 4.24 -6.34
N GLU A 536 20.84 3.70 -5.87
CA GLU A 536 20.85 2.48 -5.06
C GLU A 536 20.83 2.80 -3.55
N GLN A 537 20.17 1.96 -2.76
CA GLN A 537 20.16 2.01 -1.29
C GLN A 537 19.65 3.34 -0.71
N ILE A 538 18.58 3.89 -1.29
CA ILE A 538 17.92 5.10 -0.80
C ILE A 538 17.35 4.84 0.60
N ARG A 539 17.85 5.58 1.59
CA ARG A 539 17.32 5.59 2.95
C ARG A 539 16.56 6.89 3.19
N VAL A 540 15.23 6.83 3.17
CA VAL A 540 14.38 8.03 3.34
C VAL A 540 14.61 8.74 4.67
N THR A 541 15.03 8.00 5.71
CA THR A 541 15.35 8.54 7.04
C THR A 541 16.59 9.44 7.07
N THR A 542 17.44 9.40 6.04
CA THR A 542 18.59 10.31 5.94
C THR A 542 18.26 11.59 5.19
N LEU A 543 17.17 11.60 4.42
CA LEU A 543 16.75 12.72 3.59
C LEU A 543 15.93 13.73 4.41
N GLU A 544 15.93 14.99 3.96
CA GLU A 544 15.30 16.07 4.70
C GLU A 544 13.85 16.29 4.29
N ARG A 545 13.54 16.15 3.00
CA ARG A 545 12.20 16.37 2.42
C ARG A 545 12.01 15.46 1.20
N PRO A 546 10.76 15.15 0.81
CA PRO A 546 10.46 14.50 -0.47
C PRO A 546 10.97 15.34 -1.63
N CYS A 547 11.43 14.70 -2.70
CA CYS A 547 12.04 15.41 -3.81
C CYS A 547 11.76 14.79 -5.18
N ALA A 548 11.73 15.66 -6.19
CA ALA A 548 11.87 15.30 -7.59
C ALA A 548 13.35 15.22 -7.96
N ILE A 549 13.66 14.28 -8.84
CA ILE A 549 15.00 14.03 -9.36
C ILE A 549 14.97 14.24 -10.86
N PHE A 550 15.89 15.03 -11.39
CA PHE A 550 16.03 15.30 -12.82
C PHE A 550 17.41 14.85 -13.25
N VAL A 551 17.46 13.89 -14.18
CA VAL A 551 18.69 13.25 -14.64
C VAL A 551 19.10 13.83 -15.98
N TYR A 552 20.39 14.06 -16.13
CA TYR A 552 21.02 14.56 -17.35
C TYR A 552 22.13 13.61 -17.78
N VAL A 553 22.28 13.40 -19.09
CA VAL A 553 23.41 12.69 -19.67
C VAL A 553 24.34 13.68 -20.36
N TYR A 554 25.65 13.53 -20.15
CA TYR A 554 26.67 14.34 -20.79
C TYR A 554 27.95 13.54 -21.03
N ASP A 555 28.79 13.98 -21.97
CA ASP A 555 30.07 13.32 -22.25
C ASP A 555 31.04 13.53 -21.07
N LYS A 556 31.67 12.46 -20.58
CA LYS A 556 32.64 12.48 -19.47
C LYS A 556 33.82 13.43 -19.70
N ASP A 557 34.18 13.66 -20.96
CA ASP A 557 35.26 14.58 -21.31
C ASP A 557 34.81 16.06 -21.28
N SER A 558 33.50 16.29 -21.11
CA SER A 558 32.92 17.62 -20.91
C SER A 558 32.74 17.93 -19.43
N THR A 559 32.75 19.21 -19.08
CA THR A 559 32.45 19.67 -17.72
C THR A 559 30.94 19.67 -17.49
N TRP A 560 30.50 19.00 -16.42
CA TRP A 560 29.12 19.14 -15.93
C TRP A 560 28.89 20.55 -15.42
N THR A 561 27.89 21.22 -15.97
CA THR A 561 27.41 22.52 -15.48
C THR A 561 25.93 22.36 -15.13
N PRO A 562 25.57 22.37 -13.84
CA PRO A 562 24.16 22.36 -13.42
C PRO A 562 23.37 23.48 -14.11
N PRO A 563 22.16 23.21 -14.61
CA PRO A 563 21.32 24.26 -15.20
C PRO A 563 20.96 25.32 -14.15
N GLU A 564 21.03 26.60 -14.55
CA GLU A 564 20.52 27.73 -13.77
C GLU A 564 18.98 27.80 -13.87
N ALA A 565 18.29 26.75 -13.43
CA ALA A 565 16.84 26.65 -13.42
C ALA A 565 16.28 26.97 -12.03
N SER A 566 15.16 27.68 -11.99
CA SER A 566 14.45 28.07 -10.76
C SER A 566 13.15 27.27 -10.56
N THR A 567 12.76 26.44 -11.54
CA THR A 567 11.51 25.65 -11.53
C THR A 567 11.71 24.24 -12.10
N ASP A 568 10.82 23.31 -11.75
CA ASP A 568 10.82 21.94 -12.26
C ASP A 568 10.61 21.91 -13.78
N GLU A 569 9.85 22.85 -14.35
CA GLU A 569 9.60 22.95 -15.79
C GLU A 569 10.83 23.39 -16.57
N GLU A 570 11.61 24.34 -16.05
CA GLU A 570 12.85 24.80 -16.68
C GLU A 570 13.91 23.69 -16.71
N LEU A 571 13.90 22.79 -15.73
CA LEU A 571 14.79 21.63 -15.70
C LEU A 571 14.53 20.66 -16.86
N LEU A 572 13.28 20.50 -17.30
CA LEU A 572 12.93 19.62 -18.42
C LEU A 572 13.50 20.09 -19.76
N GLU A 573 13.67 21.41 -19.92
CA GLU A 573 14.16 22.03 -21.15
C GLU A 573 15.70 22.15 -21.19
N ALA A 574 16.37 21.83 -20.08
CA ALA A 574 17.82 21.98 -19.98
C ALA A 574 18.57 20.95 -20.85
N PRO A 575 19.69 21.34 -21.51
CA PRO A 575 20.43 20.45 -22.39
C PRO A 575 20.89 19.17 -21.70
N GLY A 576 20.75 18.04 -22.40
CA GLY A 576 21.13 16.72 -21.89
C GLY A 576 20.12 16.10 -20.94
N PHE A 577 18.95 16.72 -20.70
CA PHE A 577 17.88 16.13 -19.90
C PHE A 577 17.52 14.73 -20.43
N ALA A 578 17.48 13.76 -19.51
CA ALA A 578 17.35 12.36 -19.83
C ALA A 578 16.06 11.74 -19.32
N GLY A 579 15.57 12.20 -18.17
CA GLY A 579 14.35 11.71 -17.54
C GLY A 579 14.25 12.21 -16.09
N SER A 580 13.13 11.95 -15.44
CA SER A 580 12.89 12.31 -14.05
C SER A 580 12.45 11.12 -13.19
N GLY A 581 12.53 11.30 -11.88
CA GLY A 581 12.06 10.35 -10.87
C GLY A 581 11.70 11.06 -9.58
N SER A 582 11.35 10.29 -8.55
CA SER A 582 10.84 10.84 -7.29
C SER A 582 11.23 10.02 -6.08
N ILE A 583 11.57 10.69 -4.98
CA ILE A 583 11.68 10.08 -3.66
C ILE A 583 10.58 10.65 -2.76
N PHE A 584 9.56 9.83 -2.50
CA PHE A 584 8.38 10.20 -1.72
C PHE A 584 8.38 9.53 -0.33
N PHE A 585 8.18 10.32 0.73
CA PHE A 585 8.12 9.89 2.13
C PHE A 585 7.53 10.99 3.03
N PHE A 586 7.26 10.69 4.30
CA PHE A 586 6.65 11.66 5.23
C PHE A 586 7.51 12.06 6.42
N ALA A 587 8.54 11.28 6.77
CA ALA A 587 9.43 11.63 7.88
C ALA A 587 10.26 12.88 7.54
N LEU A 588 10.35 13.82 8.47
CA LEU A 588 11.34 14.90 8.44
C LEU A 588 12.32 14.69 9.60
N PRO A 589 13.56 15.21 9.55
CA PRO A 589 14.53 15.07 10.65
C PRO A 589 14.00 15.55 12.02
N ASP A 590 13.10 16.54 12.02
CA ASP A 590 12.44 17.10 13.21
C ASP A 590 11.08 16.47 13.52
N LYS A 591 10.54 15.62 12.64
CA LYS A 591 9.23 14.95 12.76
C LYS A 591 9.33 13.50 12.26
N PRO A 592 9.74 12.58 13.15
CA PRO A 592 9.92 11.18 12.78
C PRO A 592 8.57 10.49 12.53
N CYS A 593 8.37 9.95 11.32
CA CYS A 593 7.23 9.07 11.03
C CYS A 593 7.63 7.61 11.32
N GLU A 594 6.95 6.94 12.25
CA GLU A 594 7.25 5.55 12.66
C GLU A 594 7.22 4.58 11.47
N ASN A 595 6.23 4.74 10.57
CA ASN A 595 6.16 3.97 9.34
C ASN A 595 7.44 4.15 8.48
N CYS A 596 7.87 5.39 8.24
CA CYS A 596 9.07 5.69 7.46
C CYS A 596 10.37 5.24 8.15
N GLN A 597 10.41 5.20 9.49
CA GLN A 597 11.58 4.75 10.25
C GLN A 597 11.85 3.25 10.10
N GLY A 598 10.80 2.45 9.94
CA GLY A 598 10.90 1.01 9.72
C GLY A 598 11.18 0.59 8.27
N ARG A 599 11.27 1.54 7.34
CA ARG A 599 11.43 1.24 5.91
C ARG A 599 12.88 0.84 5.60
N GLU A 600 13.04 -0.34 5.00
CA GLU A 600 14.33 -0.79 4.46
C GLU A 600 14.77 0.09 3.28
N PRO A 601 16.08 0.18 3.01
CA PRO A 601 16.58 0.87 1.82
C PRO A 601 16.00 0.25 0.55
N TYR A 602 15.73 1.09 -0.44
CA TYR A 602 15.23 0.66 -1.75
C TYR A 602 15.97 1.35 -2.88
N ASP A 603 15.79 0.84 -4.09
CA ASP A 603 16.41 1.38 -5.30
C ASP A 603 15.37 2.14 -6.15
N MET A 604 15.80 3.22 -6.79
CA MET A 604 15.00 3.97 -7.77
C MET A 604 15.77 4.08 -9.09
N ARG A 605 15.08 4.02 -10.22
CA ARG A 605 15.71 4.05 -11.55
C ARG A 605 15.01 5.07 -12.44
N VAL A 606 15.79 5.73 -13.29
CA VAL A 606 15.31 6.64 -14.33
C VAL A 606 15.84 6.13 -15.67
N ASP A 607 14.95 5.87 -16.64
CA ASP A 607 15.37 5.43 -17.97
C ASP A 607 16.09 6.57 -18.69
N VAL A 608 17.30 6.29 -19.20
CA VAL A 608 18.12 7.26 -19.93
C VAL A 608 18.46 6.76 -21.34
N THR A 609 17.85 5.66 -21.78
CA THR A 609 18.15 4.98 -23.05
C THR A 609 17.97 5.90 -24.24
N ASP A 610 16.81 6.56 -24.30
CA ASP A 610 16.47 7.47 -25.40
C ASP A 610 17.36 8.71 -25.40
N ALA A 611 17.75 9.20 -24.22
CA ALA A 611 18.64 10.35 -24.08
C ALA A 611 20.06 10.04 -24.58
N LEU A 612 20.62 8.90 -24.19
CA LEU A 612 21.90 8.41 -24.70
C LEU A 612 21.86 8.24 -26.23
N ARG A 613 20.76 7.69 -26.76
CA ARG A 613 20.57 7.53 -28.21
C ARG A 613 20.51 8.87 -28.94
N LYS A 614 19.69 9.81 -28.45
CA LYS A 614 19.54 11.16 -29.02
C LYS A 614 20.86 11.95 -28.98
N ALA A 615 21.63 11.79 -27.91
CA ALA A 615 22.95 12.41 -27.77
C ALA A 615 24.05 11.71 -28.58
N ASN A 616 23.76 10.56 -29.20
CA ASN A 616 24.75 9.67 -29.81
C ASN A 616 25.93 9.39 -28.86
N LEU A 617 25.62 9.22 -27.57
CA LEU A 617 26.60 9.10 -26.52
C LEU A 617 26.68 7.66 -26.03
N HIS A 618 27.85 7.04 -26.20
CA HIS A 618 28.08 5.68 -25.74
C HIS A 618 28.02 5.64 -24.19
N PRO A 619 27.34 4.68 -23.54
CA PRO A 619 27.18 4.61 -22.09
C PRO A 619 28.49 4.73 -21.28
N LYS A 620 29.60 4.16 -21.79
CA LYS A 620 30.92 4.31 -21.15
C LYS A 620 31.50 5.72 -21.19
N ARG A 621 31.16 6.50 -22.21
CA ARG A 621 31.53 7.90 -22.35
C ARG A 621 30.49 8.84 -21.72
N ALA A 622 29.35 8.30 -21.28
CA ALA A 622 28.32 9.06 -20.60
C ALA A 622 28.57 9.18 -19.10
N ALA A 623 28.46 10.39 -18.58
CA ALA A 623 28.30 10.68 -17.16
C ALA A 623 26.88 11.18 -16.90
N LEU A 624 26.49 11.12 -15.62
CA LEU A 624 25.18 11.52 -15.13
C LEU A 624 25.29 12.81 -14.34
N GLY A 625 24.57 13.84 -14.77
CA GLY A 625 24.30 15.05 -14.01
C GLY A 625 22.94 14.91 -13.33
N VAL A 626 22.77 15.45 -12.12
CA VAL A 626 21.50 15.35 -11.40
C VAL A 626 21.16 16.66 -10.71
N MET A 627 19.93 17.11 -10.92
CA MET A 627 19.28 18.16 -10.14
C MET A 627 18.20 17.55 -9.25
N VAL A 628 18.11 18.04 -8.02
CA VAL A 628 17.15 17.59 -7.01
C VAL A 628 16.31 18.79 -6.60
N SER A 629 14.99 18.67 -6.73
CA SER A 629 14.03 19.71 -6.35
C SER A 629 13.20 19.23 -5.16
N ASP A 630 13.17 20.00 -4.08
CA ASP A 630 12.36 19.70 -2.89
C ASP A 630 10.94 20.29 -3.00
N ASP A 631 10.10 20.08 -2.00
CA ASP A 631 8.75 20.66 -1.90
C ASP A 631 8.69 22.19 -1.76
N GLY A 632 9.83 22.87 -1.61
CA GLY A 632 9.92 24.33 -1.73
C GLY A 632 10.14 24.82 -3.17
N GLY A 633 10.24 23.90 -4.14
CA GLY A 633 10.47 24.21 -5.56
C GLY A 633 11.90 24.65 -5.87
N LYS A 634 12.82 24.60 -4.91
CA LYS A 634 14.22 24.97 -5.14
C LYS A 634 15.00 23.75 -5.63
N ALA A 635 15.42 23.80 -6.88
CA ALA A 635 16.34 22.82 -7.45
C ALA A 635 17.80 23.10 -7.05
N VAL A 636 18.52 22.07 -6.62
CA VAL A 636 19.95 22.11 -6.32
C VAL A 636 20.68 20.92 -6.94
N PRO A 637 21.99 21.03 -7.25
CA PRO A 637 22.79 19.89 -7.67
C PRO A 637 22.80 18.78 -6.61
N ILE A 638 22.86 17.52 -7.02
CA ILE A 638 22.85 16.37 -6.11
C ILE A 638 23.96 16.42 -5.05
N GLU A 639 25.10 17.05 -5.35
CA GLU A 639 26.22 17.28 -4.42
C GLU A 639 25.83 18.05 -3.15
N GLU A 640 24.79 18.88 -3.23
CA GLU A 640 24.27 19.66 -2.10
C GLU A 640 23.21 18.89 -1.29
N THR A 641 22.94 17.63 -1.66
CA THR A 641 21.90 16.81 -1.06
C THR A 641 22.45 15.52 -0.45
N LYS A 642 21.58 14.77 0.23
CA LYS A 642 21.87 13.44 0.77
C LYS A 642 21.37 12.31 -0.13
N VAL A 643 20.85 12.63 -1.32
CA VAL A 643 20.40 11.63 -2.30
C VAL A 643 21.65 10.87 -2.80
N PRO A 644 21.63 9.52 -2.83
CA PRO A 644 22.74 8.74 -3.37
C PRO A 644 23.04 9.11 -4.82
N LYS A 645 24.33 9.24 -5.18
CA LYS A 645 24.71 9.51 -6.57
C LYS A 645 24.31 8.32 -7.45
N PRO A 646 23.71 8.55 -8.64
CA PRO A 646 23.29 7.46 -9.48
C PRO A 646 24.47 6.76 -10.15
N VAL A 647 24.28 5.49 -10.46
CA VAL A 647 25.18 4.70 -11.29
C VAL A 647 24.47 4.37 -12.59
N LEU A 648 25.15 4.56 -13.72
CA LEU A 648 24.62 4.14 -15.02
C LEU A 648 24.65 2.61 -15.10
N ARG A 649 23.47 1.98 -15.15
CA ARG A 649 23.26 0.53 -15.24
C ARG A 649 22.56 0.22 -16.56
N GLY A 650 22.87 -0.92 -17.17
CA GLY A 650 22.23 -1.33 -18.42
C GLY A 650 22.92 -2.55 -19.03
N PRO A 651 22.56 -2.94 -20.26
CA PRO A 651 23.15 -4.09 -20.93
C PRO A 651 24.66 -3.90 -21.16
N HIS A 652 25.44 -4.99 -21.17
CA HIS A 652 26.89 -4.91 -21.42
C HIS A 652 27.26 -4.31 -22.79
N PHE A 653 26.35 -4.36 -23.77
CA PHE A 653 26.57 -3.88 -25.14
C PHE A 653 25.43 -2.98 -25.59
N PHE A 654 25.75 -1.98 -26.43
CA PHE A 654 24.73 -1.22 -27.15
C PHE A 654 24.16 -2.11 -28.27
N LEU A 655 22.87 -2.44 -28.18
CA LEU A 655 22.21 -3.40 -29.09
C LEU A 655 21.88 -2.81 -30.48
N GLY A 656 22.38 -1.62 -30.79
CA GLY A 656 22.27 -0.99 -32.10
C GLY A 656 22.93 -1.79 -33.25
N SER A 657 22.74 -1.31 -34.48
CA SER A 657 23.20 -1.97 -35.71
C SER A 657 24.72 -1.95 -35.93
N SER A 658 25.52 -1.47 -34.96
CA SER A 658 26.98 -1.42 -35.10
C SER A 658 27.58 -2.82 -35.16
N MET A 659 28.44 -3.03 -36.15
CA MET A 659 29.13 -4.28 -36.43
C MET A 659 30.59 -4.12 -36.02
N MET A 660 31.07 -4.93 -35.09
CA MET A 660 32.50 -4.95 -34.77
C MET A 660 33.22 -6.05 -35.55
N GLN A 661 34.26 -5.70 -36.29
CA GLN A 661 35.05 -6.61 -37.12
C GLN A 661 36.48 -6.08 -37.32
N GLN A 662 37.40 -6.96 -37.71
CA GLN A 662 38.77 -6.56 -37.97
C GLN A 662 38.82 -5.55 -39.14
N GLY A 663 39.42 -4.37 -38.90
CA GLY A 663 39.52 -3.30 -39.88
C GLY A 663 38.22 -2.52 -40.16
N GLY A 664 37.14 -2.79 -39.42
CA GLY A 664 35.86 -2.07 -39.52
C GLY A 664 35.74 -0.88 -38.57
N ASP A 665 34.66 -0.11 -38.75
CA ASP A 665 34.24 0.96 -37.83
C ASP A 665 33.52 0.33 -36.61
N ASN A 666 34.30 0.08 -35.55
CA ASN A 666 33.90 -0.73 -34.40
C ASN A 666 33.10 0.02 -33.32
N GLY A 667 32.55 1.20 -33.62
CA GLY A 667 31.79 1.99 -32.63
C GLY A 667 32.64 2.65 -31.53
N GLY A 668 33.94 2.37 -31.47
CA GLY A 668 34.91 2.93 -30.50
C GLY A 668 35.80 1.85 -29.88
N ALA A 669 36.92 2.26 -29.26
CA ALA A 669 37.81 1.32 -28.56
C ALA A 669 37.10 0.68 -27.34
N GLU A 670 36.22 1.43 -26.71
CA GLU A 670 35.51 1.09 -25.48
C GLU A 670 34.52 -0.06 -25.66
N GLU A 671 33.88 -0.16 -26.83
CA GLU A 671 32.93 -1.24 -27.18
C GLU A 671 33.70 -2.56 -27.40
N VAL A 672 34.86 -2.45 -28.03
CA VAL A 672 35.79 -3.57 -28.22
C VAL A 672 36.39 -4.02 -26.89
N GLU A 673 36.74 -3.10 -25.98
CA GLU A 673 37.22 -3.46 -24.64
C GLU A 673 36.17 -4.26 -23.85
N GLU A 674 34.89 -3.90 -23.92
CA GLU A 674 33.83 -4.71 -23.28
C GLU A 674 33.68 -6.06 -23.94
N LEU A 675 33.71 -6.10 -25.27
CA LEU A 675 33.70 -7.37 -25.98
C LEU A 675 34.87 -8.25 -25.52
N GLN A 676 36.07 -7.69 -25.41
CA GLN A 676 37.24 -8.40 -24.92
C GLN A 676 37.08 -8.86 -23.47
N LYS A 677 36.59 -8.01 -22.55
CA LYS A 677 36.33 -8.38 -21.15
C LYS A 677 35.31 -9.51 -21.05
N VAL A 678 34.22 -9.40 -21.79
CA VAL A 678 33.15 -10.40 -21.81
C VAL A 678 33.63 -11.70 -22.45
N LEU A 679 34.40 -11.64 -23.53
CA LEU A 679 35.00 -12.83 -24.14
C LEU A 679 36.03 -13.48 -23.21
N ILE A 680 36.77 -12.70 -22.41
CA ILE A 680 37.68 -13.23 -21.38
C ILE A 680 36.87 -13.88 -20.24
N ALA A 681 35.85 -13.19 -19.74
CA ALA A 681 34.95 -13.67 -18.68
C ALA A 681 34.19 -14.94 -19.13
N GLY A 682 33.78 -15.02 -20.40
CA GLY A 682 33.15 -16.20 -20.99
C GLY A 682 34.13 -17.29 -21.45
N GLY A 683 35.44 -17.13 -21.25
CA GLY A 683 36.44 -18.14 -21.64
C GLY A 683 36.67 -18.31 -23.15
N TYR A 684 36.20 -17.34 -23.94
CA TYR A 684 36.39 -17.29 -25.39
C TYR A 684 37.74 -16.65 -25.79
N LYS A 685 38.38 -15.88 -24.89
CA LYS A 685 39.66 -15.19 -25.12
C LYS A 685 40.64 -15.40 -23.96
N GLU A 686 41.93 -15.52 -24.27
CA GLU A 686 43.02 -15.64 -23.28
C GLU A 686 43.19 -14.35 -22.43
N THR A 687 43.60 -14.54 -21.17
CA THR A 687 43.46 -13.62 -20.00
C THR A 687 44.62 -12.62 -19.85
N ASP A 688 44.87 -11.73 -20.81
CA ASP A 688 46.06 -10.88 -20.69
C ASP A 688 45.94 -9.48 -21.31
N VAL A 689 45.24 -9.32 -22.44
CA VAL A 689 45.27 -8.07 -23.19
C VAL A 689 43.87 -7.58 -23.51
N ILE A 690 43.44 -6.52 -22.82
CA ILE A 690 42.30 -5.68 -23.19
C ILE A 690 42.93 -4.38 -23.73
N ASP A 691 42.95 -4.24 -25.05
CA ASP A 691 43.60 -3.13 -25.75
C ASP A 691 42.61 -2.25 -26.51
N GLY A 692 41.31 -2.61 -26.50
CA GLY A 692 40.27 -1.90 -27.25
C GLY A 692 40.41 -2.03 -28.76
N ILE A 693 41.26 -2.94 -29.24
CA ILE A 693 41.50 -3.16 -30.67
C ILE A 693 40.84 -4.46 -31.11
N PHE A 694 39.99 -4.39 -32.13
CA PHE A 694 39.39 -5.57 -32.74
C PHE A 694 40.42 -6.21 -33.68
N GLY A 695 41.48 -6.75 -33.09
CA GLY A 695 42.56 -7.45 -33.81
C GLY A 695 42.26 -8.94 -33.96
N ALA A 696 43.18 -9.66 -34.60
CA ALA A 696 43.03 -11.08 -34.90
C ALA A 696 42.68 -11.96 -33.67
N LYS A 697 43.18 -11.62 -32.48
CA LYS A 697 42.85 -12.33 -31.24
C LYS A 697 41.41 -12.10 -30.79
N THR A 698 40.88 -10.88 -30.94
CA THR A 698 39.48 -10.56 -30.64
C THR A 698 38.56 -11.24 -31.65
N GLU A 699 38.90 -11.18 -32.94
CA GLU A 699 38.13 -11.87 -33.98
C GLU A 699 38.09 -13.39 -33.77
N ALA A 700 39.23 -14.03 -33.46
CA ALA A 700 39.28 -15.45 -33.17
C ALA A 700 38.40 -15.83 -31.96
N ALA A 701 38.39 -14.98 -30.93
CA ALA A 701 37.52 -15.16 -29.77
C ALA A 701 36.03 -14.96 -30.10
N VAL A 702 35.69 -14.00 -30.97
CA VAL A 702 34.31 -13.82 -31.48
C VAL A 702 33.87 -15.03 -32.29
N ARG A 703 34.71 -15.55 -33.20
CA ARG A 703 34.41 -16.79 -33.94
C ARG A 703 34.19 -17.96 -32.99
N LYS A 704 35.02 -18.11 -31.95
CA LYS A 704 34.87 -19.13 -30.91
C LYS A 704 33.54 -18.98 -30.15
N PHE A 705 33.15 -17.74 -29.82
CA PHE A 705 31.85 -17.44 -29.22
C PHE A 705 30.68 -17.78 -30.16
N GLN A 706 30.75 -17.37 -31.43
CA GLN A 706 29.72 -17.64 -32.44
C GLN A 706 29.54 -19.14 -32.66
N ALA A 707 30.64 -19.88 -32.79
CA ALA A 707 30.65 -21.34 -32.90
C ALA A 707 29.90 -21.99 -31.72
N LYS A 708 30.31 -21.65 -30.49
CA LYS A 708 29.69 -22.15 -29.25
C LYS A 708 28.23 -21.71 -29.08
N SER A 709 27.85 -20.60 -29.68
CA SER A 709 26.50 -20.05 -29.59
C SER A 709 25.56 -20.53 -30.70
N GLY A 710 26.02 -21.37 -31.62
CA GLY A 710 25.23 -21.84 -32.77
C GLY A 710 24.97 -20.75 -33.82
N LEU A 711 25.82 -19.72 -33.87
CA LEU A 711 25.76 -18.64 -34.83
C LEU A 711 26.69 -18.90 -36.02
N VAL A 712 26.50 -18.15 -37.10
CA VAL A 712 27.46 -18.14 -38.22
C VAL A 712 28.80 -17.63 -37.69
N GLU A 713 29.85 -18.44 -37.85
CA GLU A 713 31.23 -18.12 -37.45
C GLU A 713 31.87 -17.14 -38.44
N ASP A 714 31.30 -15.95 -38.60
CA ASP A 714 31.79 -14.94 -39.54
C ASP A 714 32.85 -14.00 -38.93
N GLY A 715 33.07 -14.08 -37.61
CA GLY A 715 34.00 -13.23 -36.86
C GLY A 715 33.52 -11.79 -36.68
N ILE A 716 32.27 -11.52 -37.07
CA ILE A 716 31.65 -10.21 -37.00
C ILE A 716 30.74 -10.17 -35.77
N PHE A 717 31.09 -9.31 -34.84
CA PHE A 717 30.29 -9.11 -33.64
C PHE A 717 29.20 -8.04 -33.89
N GLY A 718 28.14 -8.49 -34.58
CA GLY A 718 26.97 -7.70 -34.95
C GLY A 718 25.74 -7.91 -34.06
N PRO A 719 24.56 -7.37 -34.42
CA PRO A 719 23.34 -7.42 -33.61
C PRO A 719 22.94 -8.82 -33.16
N VAL A 720 23.13 -9.85 -33.99
CA VAL A 720 22.84 -11.25 -33.63
C VAL A 720 23.81 -11.77 -32.57
N SER A 721 25.12 -11.51 -32.74
CA SER A 721 26.17 -11.88 -31.79
C SER A 721 26.01 -11.14 -30.45
N LYS A 722 25.77 -9.82 -30.49
CA LYS A 722 25.47 -8.98 -29.32
C LYS A 722 24.26 -9.49 -28.56
N LYS A 723 23.14 -9.69 -29.27
CA LYS A 723 21.89 -10.18 -28.71
C LYS A 723 22.06 -11.53 -28.03
N ARG A 724 22.82 -12.44 -28.64
CA ARG A 724 23.11 -13.77 -28.09
C ARG A 724 24.02 -13.72 -26.86
N LEU A 725 24.94 -12.77 -26.82
CA LEU A 725 25.86 -12.57 -25.70
C LEU A 725 25.18 -11.90 -24.50
N THR A 726 24.23 -10.98 -24.73
CA THR A 726 23.46 -10.28 -23.68
C THR A 726 22.26 -11.08 -23.15
N SER A 727 21.87 -12.16 -23.82
CA SER A 727 20.79 -13.07 -23.37
C SER A 727 21.33 -14.30 -22.64
N GLY A 728 22.58 -14.26 -22.20
CA GLY A 728 23.24 -15.34 -21.46
C GLY A 728 23.94 -14.84 -20.21
N ASN A 729 23.84 -15.62 -19.14
CA ASN A 729 24.67 -15.45 -17.96
C ASN A 729 26.15 -15.62 -18.34
N LEU A 730 26.89 -14.52 -18.28
CA LEU A 730 28.34 -14.47 -18.42
C LEU A 730 28.97 -14.50 -17.02
N SER A 731 28.85 -15.62 -16.33
CA SER A 731 29.70 -15.88 -15.16
C SER A 731 30.58 -17.09 -15.44
N LYS A 732 31.89 -16.86 -15.41
CA LYS A 732 32.91 -17.90 -15.24
C LYS A 732 32.83 -18.56 -13.85
N ASP A 733 32.10 -17.94 -12.93
CA ASP A 733 32.12 -18.27 -11.51
C ASP A 733 30.69 -18.41 -10.96
N GLY A 734 29.86 -19.26 -11.60
CA GLY A 734 28.90 -20.02 -10.80
C GLY A 734 29.73 -20.78 -9.79
N ASN A 735 29.46 -20.60 -8.49
CA ASN A 735 30.35 -20.87 -7.37
C ASN A 735 30.58 -22.38 -7.09
N GLY A 736 30.85 -23.17 -8.11
CA GLY A 736 31.36 -24.54 -8.04
C GLY A 736 32.89 -24.52 -8.10
N ALA A 737 33.54 -23.89 -7.12
CA ALA A 737 34.96 -24.06 -6.88
C ALA A 737 35.31 -25.56 -6.95
N ASP A 738 36.38 -25.90 -7.67
CA ASP A 738 36.93 -27.24 -7.82
C ASP A 738 36.84 -28.03 -6.50
N GLY A 739 35.79 -28.86 -6.34
CA GLY A 739 35.58 -29.66 -5.13
C GLY A 739 34.14 -29.75 -4.58
N ASN A 740 33.20 -28.88 -4.96
CA ASN A 740 31.86 -28.88 -4.36
C ASN A 740 30.84 -29.73 -5.14
N ARG A 741 31.00 -31.07 -5.09
CA ARG A 741 30.05 -32.04 -5.68
C ARG A 741 29.40 -32.89 -4.58
N LEU A 742 28.21 -33.43 -4.86
CA LEU A 742 27.56 -34.41 -4.00
C LEU A 742 28.52 -35.55 -3.67
N ASN A 743 28.74 -35.78 -2.37
CA ASN A 743 29.57 -36.87 -1.89
C ASN A 743 28.78 -38.20 -1.90
N ALA A 744 28.58 -38.75 -3.10
CA ALA A 744 27.92 -40.02 -3.34
C ALA A 744 28.75 -40.91 -4.27
N ARG A 745 28.55 -42.22 -4.20
CA ARG A 745 29.24 -43.22 -5.03
C ARG A 745 28.22 -44.04 -5.80
N ARG A 746 28.62 -44.56 -6.96
CA ARG A 746 27.77 -45.48 -7.74
C ARG A 746 27.24 -46.61 -6.85
N GLY A 747 25.95 -46.93 -7.01
CA GLY A 747 25.23 -47.92 -6.21
C GLY A 747 24.68 -47.39 -4.88
N THR A 748 24.79 -46.09 -4.58
CA THR A 748 24.18 -45.50 -3.38
C THR A 748 22.81 -44.87 -3.66
N THR A 749 21.97 -44.86 -2.63
CA THR A 749 20.68 -44.17 -2.65
C THR A 749 20.83 -42.78 -2.02
N VAL A 750 20.44 -41.74 -2.75
CA VAL A 750 20.49 -40.34 -2.34
C VAL A 750 19.07 -39.86 -2.07
N GLY A 751 18.82 -39.43 -0.84
CA GLY A 751 17.55 -38.81 -0.45
C GLY A 751 17.50 -37.34 -0.88
N TRP A 752 16.40 -36.90 -1.47
CA TRP A 752 16.11 -35.48 -1.73
C TRP A 752 14.80 -35.07 -1.07
N TRP A 753 14.72 -33.81 -0.62
CA TRP A 753 13.53 -33.27 0.03
C TRP A 753 13.19 -31.91 -0.59
N LEU A 754 11.92 -31.74 -0.94
CA LEU A 754 11.37 -30.48 -1.40
C LEU A 754 10.74 -29.77 -0.19
N ASP A 755 11.13 -28.52 0.03
CA ASP A 755 10.39 -27.62 0.89
C ASP A 755 9.05 -27.27 0.22
N ALA A 756 8.02 -28.06 0.49
CA ALA A 756 6.69 -27.88 -0.08
C ALA A 756 6.07 -26.51 0.26
N GLU A 757 6.50 -25.87 1.36
CA GLU A 757 6.03 -24.54 1.74
C GLU A 757 6.68 -23.44 0.88
N SER A 758 7.86 -23.72 0.31
CA SER A 758 8.55 -22.81 -0.59
C SER A 758 7.96 -22.77 -2.01
N VAL A 759 7.28 -23.83 -2.47
CA VAL A 759 6.75 -23.93 -3.85
C VAL A 759 5.81 -22.76 -4.18
N PRO A 760 5.99 -22.05 -5.31
CA PRO A 760 5.12 -20.96 -5.76
C PRO A 760 3.63 -21.32 -5.69
N SER A 761 2.79 -20.39 -5.23
CA SER A 761 1.40 -20.69 -4.85
C SER A 761 0.49 -20.99 -6.04
N ASP A 762 0.89 -20.63 -7.25
CA ASP A 762 0.26 -20.93 -8.52
C ASP A 762 0.59 -22.34 -9.02
N LEU A 763 1.61 -22.99 -8.45
CA LEU A 763 2.00 -24.35 -8.79
C LEU A 763 1.45 -25.40 -7.80
N PRO A 764 0.89 -26.53 -8.32
CA PRO A 764 0.56 -27.66 -7.47
C PRO A 764 1.85 -28.38 -7.01
N VAL A 765 2.04 -28.52 -5.70
CA VAL A 765 3.21 -29.21 -5.10
C VAL A 765 3.41 -30.60 -5.70
N ALA A 766 2.36 -31.39 -5.84
CA ALA A 766 2.45 -32.73 -6.45
C ALA A 766 2.95 -32.71 -7.91
N GLY A 767 2.70 -31.61 -8.63
CA GLY A 767 3.23 -31.40 -9.97
C GLY A 767 4.72 -31.07 -9.97
N VAL A 768 5.16 -30.23 -9.04
CA VAL A 768 6.59 -29.93 -8.79
C VAL A 768 7.34 -31.20 -8.41
N GLU A 769 6.81 -31.98 -7.46
CA GLU A 769 7.40 -33.25 -7.04
C GLU A 769 7.53 -34.24 -8.21
N LYS A 770 6.53 -34.29 -9.09
CA LYS A 770 6.56 -35.13 -10.30
C LYS A 770 7.66 -34.69 -11.27
N ASP A 771 7.80 -33.40 -11.51
CA ASP A 771 8.85 -32.87 -12.39
C ASP A 771 10.25 -33.08 -11.80
N LEU A 772 10.43 -32.86 -10.49
CA LEU A 772 11.68 -33.14 -9.79
C LEU A 772 12.02 -34.64 -9.81
N ALA A 773 11.05 -35.52 -9.54
CA ALA A 773 11.25 -36.97 -9.62
C ALA A 773 11.68 -37.41 -11.03
N LYS A 774 11.07 -36.82 -12.06
CA LYS A 774 11.45 -37.04 -13.45
C LYS A 774 12.86 -36.51 -13.71
N ALA A 775 13.21 -35.31 -13.27
CA ALA A 775 14.54 -34.73 -13.41
C ALA A 775 15.64 -35.61 -12.78
N PHE A 776 15.42 -36.11 -11.56
CA PHE A 776 16.34 -37.05 -10.92
C PHE A 776 16.44 -38.39 -11.66
N SER A 777 15.33 -38.88 -12.21
CA SER A 777 15.33 -40.15 -12.96
C SER A 777 16.21 -40.08 -14.21
N VAL A 778 16.28 -38.92 -14.86
CA VAL A 778 17.12 -38.68 -16.05
C VAL A 778 18.60 -38.90 -15.74
N TRP A 779 19.05 -38.53 -14.54
CA TRP A 779 20.44 -38.72 -14.10
C TRP A 779 20.73 -40.06 -13.41
N GLY A 780 19.71 -40.84 -13.05
CA GLY A 780 19.87 -42.07 -12.27
C GLY A 780 20.78 -43.11 -12.94
N GLU A 781 20.50 -43.48 -14.19
CA GLU A 781 21.32 -44.46 -14.93
C GLU A 781 22.73 -43.93 -15.23
N PRO A 782 22.92 -42.72 -15.80
CA PRO A 782 24.25 -42.18 -16.11
C PRO A 782 25.16 -42.04 -14.89
N SER A 783 24.61 -41.60 -13.76
CA SER A 783 25.35 -41.43 -12.50
C SER A 783 25.59 -42.75 -11.77
N GLY A 784 24.79 -43.79 -12.06
CA GLY A 784 24.74 -45.01 -11.27
C GLY A 784 24.22 -44.81 -9.84
N LEU A 785 23.51 -43.70 -9.56
CA LEU A 785 22.87 -43.41 -8.28
C LEU A 785 21.38 -43.75 -8.35
N SER A 786 20.78 -44.04 -7.19
CA SER A 786 19.32 -44.08 -7.05
C SER A 786 18.86 -42.88 -6.25
N PHE A 787 17.86 -42.16 -6.73
CA PHE A 787 17.30 -41.00 -6.03
C PHE A 787 15.95 -41.36 -5.42
N THR A 788 15.72 -40.97 -4.18
CA THR A 788 14.43 -41.14 -3.50
C THR A 788 14.00 -39.86 -2.85
N GLN A 789 12.73 -39.48 -3.02
CA GLN A 789 12.17 -38.41 -2.22
C GLN A 789 12.06 -38.90 -0.77
N VAL A 790 12.44 -38.05 0.19
CA VAL A 790 12.25 -38.29 1.62
C VAL A 790 11.26 -37.27 2.17
N GLN A 791 10.64 -37.60 3.31
CA GLN A 791 9.59 -36.77 3.92
C GLN A 791 10.14 -35.72 4.90
N ASP A 792 11.37 -35.90 5.39
CA ASP A 792 12.00 -35.00 6.36
C ASP A 792 13.32 -34.43 5.83
N LYS A 793 13.51 -33.13 6.03
CA LYS A 793 14.69 -32.37 5.61
C LYS A 793 16.00 -32.94 6.16
N HIS A 794 16.04 -33.42 7.40
CA HIS A 794 17.27 -33.92 8.03
C HIS A 794 17.70 -35.28 7.45
N SER A 795 16.77 -36.03 6.88
CA SER A 795 17.06 -37.28 6.16
C SER A 795 17.54 -37.06 4.72
N ALA A 796 17.43 -35.83 4.20
CA ALA A 796 17.81 -35.51 2.83
C ALA A 796 19.31 -35.20 2.69
N LYS A 797 19.87 -35.59 1.55
CA LYS A 797 21.20 -35.16 1.09
C LYS A 797 21.14 -33.95 0.16
N ILE A 798 20.00 -33.77 -0.51
CA ILE A 798 19.72 -32.65 -1.40
C ILE A 798 18.45 -31.97 -0.90
N VAL A 799 18.56 -30.70 -0.53
CA VAL A 799 17.42 -29.85 -0.12
C VAL A 799 17.03 -28.99 -1.30
N ILE A 800 15.75 -28.99 -1.65
CA ILE A 800 15.22 -28.23 -2.79
C ILE A 800 14.21 -27.22 -2.27
N ASN A 801 14.33 -25.97 -2.67
CA ASN A 801 13.37 -24.92 -2.35
C ASN A 801 13.25 -23.87 -3.47
N PHE A 802 12.28 -22.99 -3.33
CA PHE A 802 12.18 -21.74 -4.08
C PHE A 802 12.42 -20.58 -3.11
N ASP A 803 13.26 -19.63 -3.48
CA ASP A 803 13.57 -18.48 -2.64
C ASP A 803 13.89 -17.25 -3.50
N ASP A 804 13.73 -16.06 -2.91
CA ASP A 804 13.99 -14.77 -3.55
C ASP A 804 15.21 -14.13 -2.87
N HIS A 805 16.33 -14.09 -3.60
CA HIS A 805 17.58 -13.49 -3.13
C HIS A 805 17.93 -12.21 -3.89
N THR A 806 16.98 -11.61 -4.61
CA THR A 806 17.21 -10.43 -5.45
C THR A 806 17.83 -9.27 -4.69
N MET A 807 17.41 -9.06 -3.44
CA MET A 807 17.97 -8.02 -2.57
C MET A 807 19.38 -8.30 -2.05
N LYS A 808 19.82 -9.56 -2.08
CA LYS A 808 21.09 -10.02 -1.47
C LYS A 808 22.17 -10.23 -2.53
N ASN A 809 21.78 -10.54 -3.76
CA ASN A 809 22.68 -10.86 -4.85
C ASN A 809 22.13 -10.34 -6.19
N ALA A 810 22.79 -9.33 -6.76
CA ALA A 810 22.37 -8.75 -8.04
C ALA A 810 22.87 -9.53 -9.28
N PHE A 811 23.48 -10.71 -9.09
CA PHE A 811 24.00 -11.58 -10.15
C PHE A 811 23.33 -12.96 -10.19
N ILE A 812 22.76 -13.42 -9.08
CA ILE A 812 22.00 -14.66 -8.97
C ILE A 812 20.68 -14.27 -8.30
N PHE A 813 19.53 -14.67 -8.86
CA PHE A 813 18.20 -14.22 -8.45
C PHE A 813 17.95 -12.74 -8.75
N ASP A 814 18.30 -12.24 -9.93
CA ASP A 814 18.31 -10.80 -10.30
C ASP A 814 16.94 -10.22 -10.73
N GLY A 815 15.87 -10.95 -10.47
CA GLY A 815 14.50 -10.66 -10.89
C GLY A 815 14.13 -11.42 -12.17
N PRO A 816 12.92 -11.22 -12.71
CA PRO A 816 12.40 -12.04 -13.78
C PRO A 816 13.29 -12.08 -15.03
N GLY A 817 13.60 -13.29 -15.49
CA GLY A 817 14.33 -13.54 -16.71
C GLY A 817 15.85 -13.61 -16.63
N GLY A 818 16.39 -13.66 -15.41
CA GLY A 818 17.81 -13.63 -15.15
C GLY A 818 18.39 -15.01 -14.81
N ALA A 819 19.10 -15.11 -13.69
CA ALA A 819 19.57 -16.39 -13.15
C ALA A 819 18.41 -17.17 -12.49
N LEU A 820 18.01 -18.26 -13.14
CA LEU A 820 16.77 -18.99 -12.82
C LEU A 820 16.86 -19.88 -11.57
N ALA A 821 18.07 -20.30 -11.21
CA ALA A 821 18.34 -21.16 -10.07
C ALA A 821 19.81 -21.13 -9.67
N GLU A 822 20.11 -21.66 -8.49
CA GLU A 822 21.45 -21.99 -8.02
C GLU A 822 21.49 -23.40 -7.43
N ALA A 823 22.55 -24.14 -7.72
CA ALA A 823 22.81 -25.46 -7.13
C ALA A 823 24.15 -25.53 -6.39
N THR A 824 24.16 -26.27 -5.29
CA THR A 824 25.35 -26.67 -4.54
C THR A 824 25.43 -28.20 -4.44
N ALA A 825 26.49 -28.73 -3.82
CA ALA A 825 26.61 -30.18 -3.55
C ALA A 825 25.45 -30.78 -2.74
N SER A 826 24.65 -29.96 -2.05
CA SER A 826 23.57 -30.40 -1.14
C SER A 826 22.28 -29.62 -1.26
N SER A 827 22.15 -28.69 -2.20
CA SER A 827 20.93 -27.90 -2.37
C SER A 827 20.69 -27.48 -3.81
N ILE A 828 19.41 -27.26 -4.14
CA ILE A 828 18.96 -26.55 -5.34
C ILE A 828 17.95 -25.49 -4.88
N THR A 829 18.21 -24.24 -5.22
CA THR A 829 17.32 -23.11 -4.94
C THR A 829 16.85 -22.55 -6.28
N PHE A 830 15.56 -22.65 -6.56
CA PHE A 830 14.93 -22.02 -7.73
C PHE A 830 14.52 -20.58 -7.39
N ASP A 831 14.61 -19.67 -8.36
CA ASP A 831 14.24 -18.27 -8.15
C ASP A 831 12.73 -18.11 -8.00
N GLU A 832 12.25 -17.71 -6.83
CA GLU A 832 10.82 -17.48 -6.57
C GLU A 832 10.25 -16.29 -7.38
N SER A 833 11.10 -15.35 -7.82
CA SER A 833 10.67 -14.20 -8.62
C SER A 833 10.29 -14.57 -10.05
N GLU A 834 10.71 -15.75 -10.52
CA GLU A 834 10.40 -16.25 -11.86
C GLU A 834 8.99 -16.83 -11.96
N ARG A 835 8.42 -16.78 -13.16
CA ARG A 835 7.15 -17.46 -13.43
C ARG A 835 7.42 -18.90 -13.85
N TRP A 836 6.94 -19.86 -13.08
CA TRP A 836 7.24 -21.27 -13.31
C TRP A 836 6.09 -22.01 -13.96
N SER A 837 6.44 -23.02 -14.76
CA SER A 837 5.48 -23.91 -15.43
C SER A 837 5.94 -25.36 -15.29
N LEU A 838 4.97 -26.26 -15.29
CA LEU A 838 5.19 -27.70 -15.15
C LEU A 838 5.16 -28.41 -16.50
N SER A 839 5.90 -29.51 -16.59
CA SER A 839 6.00 -30.28 -17.83
C SER A 839 4.63 -30.85 -18.27
N GLY A 840 4.33 -30.70 -19.56
CA GLY A 840 3.08 -31.19 -20.18
C GLY A 840 1.88 -30.25 -20.09
N GLY A 841 2.02 -29.03 -19.52
CA GLY A 841 1.05 -27.95 -19.67
C GLY A 841 1.09 -27.28 -21.05
N GLU A 842 0.07 -26.47 -21.38
CA GLU A 842 0.16 -25.56 -22.54
C GLU A 842 1.20 -24.49 -22.24
N HIS A 843 2.46 -24.73 -22.64
CA HIS A 843 3.41 -23.64 -22.79
C HIS A 843 2.88 -22.67 -23.83
N LYS A 844 2.55 -21.43 -23.43
CA LYS A 844 2.37 -20.35 -24.40
C LYS A 844 3.71 -20.17 -25.12
N LYS A 845 3.87 -20.81 -26.28
CA LYS A 845 5.04 -20.64 -27.13
C LYS A 845 5.19 -19.14 -27.42
N ARG A 846 6.25 -18.54 -26.88
CA ARG A 846 6.63 -17.18 -27.23
C ARG A 846 7.64 -17.19 -28.37
N PRO A 847 7.64 -16.16 -29.22
CA PRO A 847 8.84 -15.76 -29.94
C PRO A 847 9.92 -15.43 -28.91
N ALA A 848 11.17 -15.81 -29.17
CA ALA A 848 12.29 -15.39 -28.33
C ALA A 848 12.34 -13.85 -28.20
N PHE A 849 12.86 -13.34 -27.07
CA PHE A 849 13.28 -11.94 -26.86
C PHE A 849 12.21 -10.91 -26.43
N THR A 850 11.42 -11.20 -25.39
CA THR A 850 10.63 -10.20 -24.65
C THR A 850 11.04 -10.19 -23.19
N TRP A 851 11.36 -9.03 -22.63
CA TRP A 851 11.90 -8.88 -21.26
C TRP A 851 10.80 -8.98 -20.18
N ASP A 852 9.54 -8.69 -20.52
CA ASP A 852 8.51 -8.33 -19.55
C ASP A 852 7.55 -9.47 -19.14
N ASP A 853 7.83 -10.72 -19.54
CA ASP A 853 7.06 -11.89 -19.13
C ASP A 853 7.87 -13.16 -19.49
N GLN A 854 8.60 -13.72 -18.52
CA GLN A 854 9.39 -14.92 -18.72
C GLN A 854 8.83 -16.07 -17.88
N GLU A 855 8.17 -17.02 -18.56
CA GLU A 855 7.67 -18.26 -17.95
C GLU A 855 8.65 -19.40 -18.28
N PHE A 856 9.09 -20.13 -17.26
CA PHE A 856 10.15 -21.12 -17.32
C PHE A 856 9.65 -22.53 -16.95
N GLU A 857 10.06 -23.54 -17.73
CA GLU A 857 9.71 -24.94 -17.48
C GLU A 857 10.63 -25.50 -16.39
N LEU A 858 10.03 -25.80 -15.23
CA LEU A 858 10.75 -26.30 -14.06
C LEU A 858 11.57 -27.56 -14.39
N LEU A 859 10.99 -28.51 -15.12
CA LEU A 859 11.66 -29.77 -15.45
C LEU A 859 13.00 -29.55 -16.17
N THR A 860 13.03 -28.63 -17.14
CA THR A 860 14.25 -28.36 -17.93
C THR A 860 15.36 -27.83 -17.03
N ILE A 861 15.03 -26.88 -16.15
CA ILE A 861 16.00 -26.24 -15.26
C ILE A 861 16.42 -27.21 -14.15
N ALA A 862 15.48 -27.97 -13.58
CA ALA A 862 15.80 -28.98 -12.57
C ALA A 862 16.79 -30.05 -13.08
N ILE A 863 16.68 -30.47 -14.35
CA ILE A 863 17.65 -31.39 -14.96
C ILE A 863 19.05 -30.74 -15.01
N HIS A 864 19.14 -29.47 -15.39
CA HIS A 864 20.39 -28.71 -15.41
C HIS A 864 21.03 -28.62 -14.01
N GLU A 865 20.26 -28.17 -13.02
CA GLU A 865 20.75 -27.98 -11.65
C GLU A 865 21.21 -29.28 -10.98
N ILE A 866 20.54 -30.41 -11.24
CA ILE A 866 20.99 -31.72 -10.74
C ILE A 866 22.36 -32.09 -11.33
N GLY A 867 22.67 -31.68 -12.56
CA GLY A 867 24.01 -31.85 -13.12
C GLY A 867 25.07 -31.12 -12.30
N HIS A 868 24.80 -29.88 -11.88
CA HIS A 868 25.68 -29.15 -10.96
C HIS A 868 25.82 -29.83 -9.59
N VAL A 869 24.73 -30.36 -9.02
CA VAL A 869 24.80 -31.18 -7.78
C VAL A 869 25.76 -32.37 -7.96
N LEU A 870 25.76 -33.01 -9.12
CA LEU A 870 26.65 -34.13 -9.46
C LEU A 870 28.10 -33.69 -9.77
N GLY A 871 28.37 -32.40 -9.83
CA GLY A 871 29.68 -31.82 -10.10
C GLY A 871 29.99 -31.62 -11.58
N LEU A 872 28.99 -31.59 -12.45
CA LEU A 872 29.19 -31.16 -13.84
C LEU A 872 29.29 -29.63 -13.88
N GLN A 873 30.17 -29.15 -14.74
CA GLN A 873 30.26 -27.73 -15.10
C GLN A 873 29.42 -27.46 -16.35
N HIS A 874 29.19 -26.18 -16.65
CA HIS A 874 28.52 -25.79 -17.88
C HIS A 874 29.20 -26.41 -19.11
N SER A 875 28.40 -26.93 -20.03
CA SER A 875 28.85 -27.41 -21.32
C SER A 875 28.83 -26.29 -22.36
N ASP A 876 29.83 -26.32 -23.23
CA ASP A 876 29.92 -25.46 -24.40
C ASP A 876 29.01 -25.91 -25.56
N ASP A 877 28.47 -27.12 -25.49
CA ASP A 877 27.56 -27.66 -26.52
C ASP A 877 26.14 -27.16 -26.27
N ALA A 878 25.61 -26.41 -27.23
CA ALA A 878 24.25 -25.89 -27.18
C ALA A 878 23.18 -26.98 -27.35
N ALA A 879 23.51 -28.26 -27.52
CA ALA A 879 22.57 -29.39 -27.45
C ALA A 879 22.52 -30.05 -26.07
N ASP A 880 23.51 -29.80 -25.20
CA ASP A 880 23.61 -30.39 -23.87
C ASP A 880 22.57 -29.79 -22.92
N VAL A 881 22.12 -30.59 -21.95
CA VAL A 881 21.31 -30.06 -20.85
C VAL A 881 22.15 -29.14 -19.97
N MET A 882 23.46 -29.40 -19.86
CA MET A 882 24.41 -28.56 -19.11
C MET A 882 24.79 -27.27 -19.85
N SER A 883 24.17 -26.96 -20.99
CA SER A 883 24.33 -25.64 -21.62
C SER A 883 23.81 -24.55 -20.67
N PRO A 884 24.56 -23.45 -20.44
CA PRO A 884 24.16 -22.38 -19.50
C PRO A 884 22.96 -21.54 -19.98
N TYR A 885 22.30 -21.94 -21.07
CA TYR A 885 21.21 -21.22 -21.69
C TYR A 885 19.93 -22.06 -21.61
N TYR A 886 18.84 -21.42 -21.21
CA TYR A 886 17.53 -22.07 -21.15
C TYR A 886 16.96 -22.30 -22.56
N TYR A 887 16.53 -23.54 -22.81
CA TYR A 887 15.77 -23.92 -24.00
C TYR A 887 14.60 -24.79 -23.57
N ALA A 888 13.37 -24.27 -23.72
CA ALA A 888 12.15 -24.98 -23.34
C ALA A 888 12.10 -26.41 -23.91
N GLY A 889 11.69 -27.38 -23.09
CA GLY A 889 11.59 -28.80 -23.44
C GLY A 889 12.93 -29.55 -23.53
N ARG A 890 14.07 -28.95 -23.16
CA ARG A 890 15.38 -29.63 -23.17
C ARG A 890 15.53 -30.57 -21.98
N CYS A 891 14.97 -31.77 -22.13
CA CYS A 891 14.89 -32.75 -21.04
C CYS A 891 15.67 -34.05 -21.31
N THR A 892 16.48 -34.10 -22.38
CA THR A 892 17.20 -35.33 -22.80
C THR A 892 18.70 -35.09 -22.73
N LEU A 893 19.41 -35.95 -22.00
CA LEU A 893 20.88 -35.89 -21.90
C LEU A 893 21.54 -36.22 -23.23
N SER A 894 22.56 -35.45 -23.59
CA SER A 894 23.42 -35.81 -24.72
C SER A 894 24.40 -36.92 -24.32
N PRO A 895 25.06 -37.57 -25.30
CA PRO A 895 26.18 -38.46 -25.01
C PRO A 895 27.31 -37.78 -24.23
N ASN A 896 27.50 -36.47 -24.40
CA ASN A 896 28.52 -35.70 -23.68
C ASN A 896 28.13 -35.50 -22.21
N ASP A 897 26.87 -35.14 -21.93
CA ASP A 897 26.33 -35.03 -20.56
C ASP A 897 26.53 -36.35 -19.79
N VAL A 898 26.21 -37.49 -20.43
CA VAL A 898 26.38 -38.82 -19.85
C VAL A 898 27.85 -39.10 -19.54
N ALA A 899 28.76 -38.82 -20.48
CA ALA A 899 30.19 -39.06 -20.29
C ALA A 899 30.79 -38.19 -19.18
N LEU A 900 30.38 -36.92 -19.07
CA LEU A 900 30.80 -36.01 -18.00
C LEU A 900 30.31 -36.49 -16.63
N CYS A 901 29.02 -36.85 -16.53
CA CYS A 901 28.45 -37.40 -15.31
C CYS A 901 29.19 -38.64 -14.81
N GLN A 902 29.50 -39.56 -15.72
CA GLN A 902 30.23 -40.78 -15.39
C GLN A 902 31.65 -40.53 -14.87
N LYS A 903 32.30 -39.43 -15.29
CA LYS A 903 33.60 -38.99 -14.75
C LYS A 903 33.46 -38.34 -13.37
N CYS A 904 32.38 -37.59 -13.15
CA CYS A 904 32.15 -36.89 -11.90
C CYS A 904 31.69 -37.81 -10.75
N VAL A 905 31.03 -38.93 -11.04
CA VAL A 905 30.55 -39.88 -10.00
C VAL A 905 31.47 -41.11 -9.88
N PRO A 906 32.23 -41.26 -8.77
CA PRO A 906 33.22 -42.32 -8.61
C PRO A 906 32.61 -43.72 -8.44
N SER A 907 33.29 -44.73 -9.02
CA SER A 907 32.88 -46.14 -9.00
C SER A 907 32.92 -46.78 -7.61
N PRO A 908 32.14 -47.85 -7.36
CA PRO A 908 32.16 -48.55 -6.08
C PRO A 908 33.49 -49.29 -5.96
N GLY A 909 34.33 -48.90 -4.99
CA GLY A 909 35.58 -49.62 -4.68
C GLY A 909 36.89 -48.87 -4.95
N SER A 910 36.88 -47.60 -5.37
CA SER A 910 38.09 -46.75 -5.28
C SER A 910 38.36 -46.40 -3.81
N GLY A 911 38.97 -47.34 -3.10
CA GLY A 911 39.48 -47.15 -1.76
C GLY A 911 40.61 -46.13 -1.76
N ASN A 912 40.60 -45.29 -0.72
CA ASN A 912 41.59 -44.29 -0.42
C ASN A 912 43.00 -44.93 -0.34
N SER A 913 43.81 -44.81 -1.39
CA SER A 913 45.24 -45.09 -1.32
C SER A 913 46.01 -43.78 -1.26
N GLY A 914 46.39 -43.40 -0.03
CA GLY A 914 47.52 -42.52 0.21
C GLY A 914 47.16 -41.09 0.63
N GLY A 915 47.17 -40.87 1.95
CA GLY A 915 47.59 -39.58 2.48
C GLY A 915 49.03 -39.31 2.03
N GLY A 916 49.18 -38.60 0.92
CA GLY A 916 50.45 -38.11 0.41
C GLY A 916 50.43 -36.59 0.41
N LYS A 917 51.15 -35.97 1.35
CA LYS A 917 51.51 -34.56 1.28
C LYS A 917 52.27 -34.31 -0.04
N ASN A 918 51.72 -33.51 -0.94
CA ASN A 918 52.47 -32.77 -1.96
C ASN A 918 51.93 -31.33 -1.91
N LYS A 919 52.55 -30.43 -1.13
CA LYS A 919 53.62 -29.52 -1.58
C LYS A 919 53.33 -28.91 -2.95
N GLY A 920 53.00 -27.62 -2.92
CA GLY A 920 52.90 -26.81 -4.11
C GLY A 920 54.22 -26.73 -4.87
N SER A 921 54.11 -26.79 -6.18
CA SER A 921 55.00 -26.17 -7.18
C SER A 921 54.63 -26.72 -8.55
N GLY A 922 54.56 -25.85 -9.55
CA GLY A 922 54.87 -26.24 -10.93
C GLY A 922 53.78 -25.97 -11.95
N ALA A 923 53.96 -24.88 -12.68
CA ALA A 923 53.49 -24.74 -14.05
C ALA A 923 53.91 -25.95 -14.91
N CYS A 924 53.07 -26.32 -15.88
CA CYS A 924 53.48 -26.98 -17.11
C CYS A 924 52.50 -26.61 -18.23
N ASP A 925 52.88 -25.54 -18.92
CA ASP A 925 53.06 -25.49 -20.37
C ASP A 925 53.19 -26.85 -21.10
N ILE A 926 52.69 -26.84 -22.36
CA ILE A 926 52.94 -27.73 -23.52
C ILE A 926 52.03 -28.99 -23.54
N LEU A 927 51.10 -29.20 -24.49
CA LEU A 927 51.03 -28.92 -25.94
C LEU A 927 49.57 -28.67 -26.38
#